data_AF-A0A945G4Q0-F1
#
_entry.id   AF-A0A945G4Q0-F1
#
_cell.length_a   1.000
_cell.length_b   1.000
_cell.length_c   1.000
_cell.angle_alpha   90.00
_cell.angle_beta   90.00
_cell.angle_gamma   90.00
#
_symmetry.space_group_name_H-M   'P 1'
#
loop_
_entity.id
_entity.type
_entity.pdbx_description
1 polymer ?
#
loop_
_entity_poly.entity_id
_entity_poly.type
_entity_poly.pdbx_seq_one_letter_code
_entity_poly.pdbx_strand_id
1 'polypeptide(L)'
;MSSFPLRTIVAFGFTWPGAVLGDVVINEIHYDANPKTDAVEFVELHNAGGKDVDLSGWRFSNGIQYTFPANTTLEPGGQLVVAENPTELRRKFKLSASVVFGPYINRLSNGEVLTLRDAADQRVDRVDYGSGFPWPTAASGAGSSMELIHPSLDNDLAGSWRSSGMQVVAVEPVTFIASGRSGWRYREGASEASSPRSAWRTLGFNEDNSWKNGRAPIGYGDGDDRTTISMQGKFSSVYLRRVFDVKANEIPARLALRVYADDGAVVWINGKEVARVSVPGGTLRYNSFANNHEAVWEEVVISNPGELLNPGKNIIAIHAFNTTLGSSDFSIDAELRTSDTGGASGIPTPAAANSVFAANAPPQTRQVKHEPKQPSANMPVRVSAKVSDPDEIASVTLFYQAIRPGNYIRKTDSAFEQGWTELPMADSTADESVFSAMIPRSVQGHRTLVRYRIRVEDKLGNAVTLPYADDEQPNFAYFCYNGVPAWTGSNRVNGQKETFPSSVMSSLPAYHLIANSTDVTNSQYNSSFDTVHFNGTLVYDGTVYDHIEFRNRGEFSTYVSGKNKWRLYFNRTRGLQARDNHGRRYAQAKKTINLNGCASPWMPVNRGMAGMEEAIGFKLYSLAGGLAPATHFVHFRVIDDAEEAPTGSRNAQYNGDLWGLYLYIEHTDSRFLDERGLPDGNVYKIERSNGDKRNQGSTQSITSSDWNSFRSGYGRSQPLQWWRDNLDLPTYYTFRCVNRIISNVDIREGWNKVFYHHPDGHWHPVPWDLDMLIIPETHWQGSINIERCLSQHRALKIEFKNRARDLLDLLLDDASPTGGQIGQFIDEHARFINPPGDPLTFVDVDQFMWNYHPRTASSHRGQFYVSPKSQGNRGGTWSRRLKSKDHEGIMQHMLGFMTDTDTGRWSIGDGDPSGYGYNYLEYEAKFTDIPNTPAITYDGPGGFALNELRFKTSSFEPGRSPNNKKFTGIQWRLAEVSNPKTPFFEIGQPWKYELNPVWELEADEFVGTVAVPQSAIRKGGTYRARVRMRNGTMAWSHWSAPVEFVAGEPDLADLRVGLAFNEIMYNPLGQAGVSAGEFEFLELKNIGESPLDLSGLFFSSGISYIFPEGSMLASGELFLLGRNRAALQ
;
A
#
# COMPACT_ATOMS: atom_id res chain seq x y z
N MET A 1 -42.84 10.14 -56.91
CA MET A 1 -41.74 10.80 -57.65
C MET A 1 -40.60 10.89 -56.66
N SER A 2 -39.42 10.31 -56.82
CA SER A 2 -38.70 9.76 -57.97
C SER A 2 -37.70 8.72 -57.45
N SER A 3 -37.59 7.63 -58.19
CA SER A 3 -36.70 6.48 -58.05
C SER A 3 -35.22 6.82 -58.21
N PHE A 4 -34.35 6.19 -57.40
CA PHE A 4 -32.99 5.83 -57.81
C PHE A 4 -32.66 4.39 -57.34
N PRO A 5 -31.99 3.55 -58.16
CA PRO A 5 -31.92 2.11 -57.99
C PRO A 5 -30.67 1.62 -57.25
N LEU A 6 -30.75 0.36 -56.80
CA LEU A 6 -29.70 -0.44 -56.19
C LEU A 6 -28.34 -0.33 -56.94
N ARG A 7 -27.26 -0.12 -56.17
CA ARG A 7 -25.92 -0.58 -56.55
C ARG A 7 -25.56 -1.78 -55.69
N THR A 8 -25.40 -2.92 -56.35
CA THR A 8 -24.74 -4.12 -55.84
C THR A 8 -23.35 -3.75 -55.30
N ILE A 9 -23.16 -3.84 -53.98
CA ILE A 9 -21.83 -3.87 -53.40
C ILE A 9 -21.35 -5.31 -53.51
N VAL A 10 -20.37 -5.53 -54.38
CA VAL A 10 -19.55 -6.74 -54.38
C VAL A 10 -18.90 -6.83 -53.02
N ALA A 11 -19.13 -7.94 -52.32
CA ALA A 11 -18.45 -8.28 -51.08
C ALA A 11 -16.95 -8.42 -51.38
N PHE A 12 -16.19 -7.34 -51.15
CA PHE A 12 -14.78 -7.48 -50.84
C PHE A 12 -14.71 -8.00 -49.42
N GLY A 13 -14.42 -9.30 -49.27
CA GLY A 13 -13.92 -9.83 -48.01
C GLY A 13 -12.67 -9.02 -47.65
N PHE A 14 -12.82 -8.09 -46.70
CA PHE A 14 -11.67 -7.54 -45.99
C PHE A 14 -11.13 -8.69 -45.14
N THR A 15 -10.19 -9.43 -45.69
CA THR A 15 -9.20 -10.13 -44.88
C THR A 15 -8.50 -9.06 -44.06
N TRP A 16 -8.70 -9.06 -42.74
CA TRP A 16 -7.84 -8.34 -41.83
C TRP A 16 -6.38 -8.63 -42.22
N PRO A 17 -5.49 -7.63 -42.34
CA PRO A 17 -4.08 -7.93 -42.38
C PRO A 17 -3.76 -8.51 -41.00
N GLY A 18 -3.69 -9.84 -40.92
CA GLY A 18 -2.99 -10.50 -39.84
C GLY A 18 -1.61 -9.86 -39.80
N ALA A 19 -1.25 -9.29 -38.65
CA ALA A 19 0.12 -8.90 -38.40
C ALA A 19 0.99 -10.10 -38.76
N VAL A 20 1.96 -9.91 -39.64
CA VAL A 20 3.03 -10.88 -39.81
C VAL A 20 3.72 -10.92 -38.46
N LEU A 21 3.46 -11.96 -37.66
CA LEU A 21 4.24 -12.27 -36.46
C LEU A 21 5.69 -12.32 -36.91
N GLY A 22 6.53 -11.43 -36.37
CA GLY A 22 7.95 -11.44 -36.69
C GLY A 22 8.57 -12.79 -36.34
N ASP A 23 9.62 -13.19 -37.06
CA ASP A 23 10.36 -14.43 -36.76
C ASP A 23 10.90 -14.41 -35.31
N VAL A 24 11.10 -13.24 -34.71
CA VAL A 24 11.59 -13.05 -33.32
C VAL A 24 10.51 -12.41 -32.44
N VAL A 25 10.22 -13.01 -31.30
CA VAL A 25 9.22 -12.57 -30.31
C VAL A 25 9.80 -12.42 -28.91
N ILE A 26 9.25 -11.50 -28.12
CA ILE A 26 9.47 -11.40 -26.67
C ILE A 26 8.74 -12.57 -26.01
N ASN A 27 9.50 -13.47 -25.39
CA ASN A 27 9.04 -14.81 -25.01
C ASN A 27 8.95 -15.02 -23.48
N GLU A 28 9.74 -14.31 -22.70
CA GLU A 28 9.74 -14.38 -21.23
C GLU A 28 10.14 -13.02 -20.63
N ILE A 29 9.48 -12.62 -19.52
CA ILE A 29 9.74 -11.36 -18.80
C ILE A 29 9.84 -11.63 -17.30
N HIS A 30 10.93 -11.21 -16.66
CA HIS A 30 11.13 -11.34 -15.21
C HIS A 30 11.42 -9.97 -14.60
N TYR A 31 10.44 -9.40 -13.89
CA TYR A 31 10.44 -8.00 -13.42
C TYR A 31 10.35 -7.79 -11.90
N ASP A 32 10.18 -8.85 -11.10
CA ASP A 32 10.10 -8.77 -9.63
C ASP A 32 10.67 -10.04 -9.00
N ALA A 33 12.01 -10.13 -9.03
CA ALA A 33 12.75 -11.29 -8.57
C ALA A 33 12.53 -11.58 -7.07
N ASN A 34 12.56 -12.86 -6.71
CA ASN A 34 12.54 -13.30 -5.31
C ASN A 34 13.76 -14.18 -4.99
N PRO A 35 14.60 -13.80 -4.01
CA PRO A 35 14.60 -12.53 -3.29
C PRO A 35 14.94 -11.34 -4.20
N LYS A 36 14.37 -10.17 -3.92
CA LYS A 36 14.55 -8.92 -4.70
C LYS A 36 15.99 -8.44 -4.85
N THR A 37 16.90 -8.93 -4.00
CA THR A 37 18.33 -8.61 -4.06
C THR A 37 19.10 -9.44 -5.07
N ASP A 38 18.50 -10.51 -5.59
CA ASP A 38 19.08 -11.19 -6.73
C ASP A 38 18.83 -10.32 -7.96
N ALA A 39 19.86 -9.61 -8.41
CA ALA A 39 19.81 -8.79 -9.62
C ALA A 39 19.73 -9.69 -10.87
N VAL A 40 18.59 -10.34 -11.07
CA VAL A 40 18.35 -11.36 -12.10
C VAL A 40 17.07 -11.09 -12.89
N GLU A 41 16.61 -9.84 -12.94
CA GLU A 41 15.58 -9.41 -13.89
C GLU A 41 16.09 -9.52 -15.35
N PHE A 42 15.23 -9.95 -16.27
CA PHE A 42 15.58 -10.15 -17.67
C PHE A 42 14.37 -10.09 -18.63
N VAL A 43 14.66 -9.88 -19.90
CA VAL A 43 13.74 -10.06 -21.04
C VAL A 43 14.34 -11.11 -21.98
N GLU A 44 13.56 -12.12 -22.38
CA GLU A 44 13.96 -13.14 -23.34
C GLU A 44 13.38 -12.90 -24.74
N LEU A 45 14.20 -13.15 -25.77
CA LEU A 45 13.79 -13.24 -27.16
C LEU A 45 13.86 -14.69 -27.65
N HIS A 46 12.88 -15.11 -28.44
CA HIS A 46 12.84 -16.40 -29.12
C HIS A 46 12.68 -16.23 -30.63
N ASN A 47 13.44 -16.98 -31.42
CA ASN A 47 13.26 -17.06 -32.87
C ASN A 47 12.33 -18.24 -33.23
N ALA A 48 11.07 -17.94 -33.51
CA ALA A 48 10.06 -18.88 -33.98
C ALA A 48 10.15 -19.17 -35.49
N GLY A 49 10.96 -18.40 -36.22
CA GLY A 49 11.19 -18.54 -37.64
C GLY A 49 12.10 -19.72 -38.02
N GLY A 50 12.13 -20.03 -39.31
CA GLY A 50 12.92 -21.13 -39.88
C GLY A 50 14.34 -20.75 -40.33
N LYS A 51 14.81 -19.53 -40.04
CA LYS A 51 16.11 -19.00 -40.50
C LYS A 51 16.83 -18.25 -39.38
N ASP A 52 18.16 -18.17 -39.49
CA ASP A 52 18.98 -17.31 -38.63
C ASP A 52 18.56 -15.84 -38.79
N VAL A 53 18.47 -15.12 -37.67
CA VAL A 53 18.16 -13.68 -37.64
C VAL A 53 19.37 -12.92 -37.11
N ASP A 54 19.85 -11.94 -37.88
CA ASP A 54 20.90 -11.01 -37.45
C ASP A 54 20.28 -9.87 -36.62
N LEU A 55 20.64 -9.85 -35.33
CA LEU A 55 20.19 -8.85 -34.36
C LEU A 55 21.15 -7.65 -34.27
N SER A 56 22.21 -7.58 -35.08
CA SER A 56 23.19 -6.50 -35.03
C SER A 56 22.52 -5.13 -35.13
N GLY A 57 22.68 -4.29 -34.10
CA GLY A 57 22.09 -2.95 -34.06
C GLY A 57 20.60 -2.90 -33.70
N TRP A 58 19.95 -4.04 -33.45
CA TRP A 58 18.60 -4.06 -32.88
C TRP A 58 18.61 -3.48 -31.46
N ARG A 59 17.46 -2.95 -31.01
CA ARG A 59 17.37 -2.28 -29.72
C ARG A 59 16.01 -2.39 -29.05
N PHE A 60 16.00 -2.26 -27.73
CA PHE A 60 14.80 -1.93 -26.96
C PHE A 60 14.64 -0.41 -26.87
N SER A 61 13.49 0.13 -27.32
CA SER A 61 13.20 1.57 -27.30
C SER A 61 12.30 2.01 -26.16
N ASN A 62 11.62 1.07 -25.50
CA ASN A 62 10.68 1.32 -24.40
C ASN A 62 10.90 0.28 -23.29
N GLY A 63 10.72 0.73 -22.05
CA GLY A 63 11.00 0.01 -20.81
C GLY A 63 12.48 -0.05 -20.47
N ILE A 64 13.19 -1.04 -21.01
CA ILE A 64 14.65 -1.13 -20.89
C ILE A 64 15.35 -0.45 -22.07
N GLN A 65 16.60 -0.03 -21.87
CA GLN A 65 17.48 0.45 -22.93
C GLN A 65 18.63 -0.52 -23.13
N TYR A 66 18.69 -1.13 -24.33
CA TYR A 66 19.78 -2.02 -24.74
C TYR A 66 19.89 -2.03 -26.27
N THR A 67 21.11 -2.15 -26.80
CA THR A 67 21.38 -2.30 -28.24
C THR A 67 22.32 -3.48 -28.44
N PHE A 68 21.94 -4.41 -29.32
CA PHE A 68 22.69 -5.63 -29.58
C PHE A 68 23.99 -5.32 -30.35
N PRO A 69 25.13 -5.93 -29.94
CA PRO A 69 26.41 -5.71 -30.60
C PRO A 69 26.43 -6.32 -32.01
N ALA A 70 27.39 -5.87 -32.82
CA ALA A 70 27.59 -6.43 -34.16
C ALA A 70 27.92 -7.93 -34.13
N ASN A 71 27.46 -8.65 -35.15
CA ASN A 71 27.55 -10.11 -35.31
C ASN A 71 26.78 -10.89 -34.24
N THR A 72 25.66 -10.34 -33.75
CA THR A 72 24.75 -11.08 -32.88
C THR A 72 23.73 -11.82 -33.74
N THR A 73 23.76 -13.14 -33.73
CA THR A 73 22.83 -13.98 -34.51
C THR A 73 21.97 -14.82 -33.58
N LEU A 74 20.68 -14.95 -33.91
CA LEU A 74 19.74 -15.85 -33.24
C LEU A 74 19.29 -16.94 -34.22
N GLU A 75 19.72 -18.17 -33.98
CA GLU A 75 19.40 -19.35 -34.79
C GLU A 75 17.90 -19.73 -34.72
N PRO A 76 17.36 -20.48 -35.69
CA PRO A 76 16.00 -21.02 -35.66
C PRO A 76 15.72 -21.80 -34.36
N GLY A 77 14.63 -21.47 -33.68
CA GLY A 77 14.28 -22.07 -32.40
C GLY A 77 15.16 -21.63 -31.22
N GLY A 78 16.16 -20.77 -31.45
CA GLY A 78 17.07 -20.27 -30.43
C GLY A 78 16.40 -19.31 -29.46
N GLN A 79 16.98 -19.21 -28.26
CA GLN A 79 16.63 -18.21 -27.24
C GLN A 79 17.87 -17.44 -26.80
N LEU A 80 17.66 -16.17 -26.46
CA LEU A 80 18.65 -15.36 -25.74
C LEU A 80 17.97 -14.38 -24.79
N VAL A 81 18.70 -13.94 -23.77
CA VAL A 81 18.18 -13.06 -22.72
C VAL A 81 18.98 -11.77 -22.61
N VAL A 82 18.31 -10.67 -22.30
CA VAL A 82 18.92 -9.38 -21.93
C VAL A 82 18.64 -9.13 -20.44
N ALA A 83 19.68 -9.11 -19.62
CA ALA A 83 19.59 -9.11 -18.16
C ALA A 83 20.03 -7.77 -17.54
N GLU A 84 19.52 -7.44 -16.35
CA GLU A 84 20.02 -6.29 -15.57
C GLU A 84 21.47 -6.51 -15.11
N ASN A 85 21.81 -7.75 -14.74
CA ASN A 85 23.16 -8.17 -14.39
C ASN A 85 23.46 -9.53 -15.04
N PRO A 86 24.09 -9.53 -16.22
CA PRO A 86 24.44 -10.74 -16.96
C PRO A 86 25.28 -11.74 -16.15
N THR A 87 26.14 -11.26 -15.25
CA THR A 87 27.00 -12.13 -14.45
C THR A 87 26.21 -12.88 -13.39
N GLU A 88 25.34 -12.19 -12.66
CA GLU A 88 24.50 -12.83 -11.63
C GLU A 88 23.46 -13.76 -12.25
N LEU A 89 22.83 -13.39 -13.37
CA LEU A 89 21.89 -14.26 -14.07
C LEU A 89 22.55 -15.57 -14.50
N ARG A 90 23.73 -15.50 -15.15
CA ARG A 90 24.50 -16.69 -15.54
C ARG A 90 24.87 -17.55 -14.35
N ARG A 91 25.28 -16.94 -13.23
CA ARG A 91 25.64 -17.66 -12.01
C ARG A 91 24.44 -18.40 -11.42
N LYS A 92 23.28 -17.73 -11.33
CA LYS A 92 22.05 -18.29 -10.74
C LYS A 92 21.46 -19.41 -11.60
N PHE A 93 21.33 -19.19 -12.90
CA PHE A 93 20.67 -20.13 -13.83
C PHE A 93 21.64 -21.03 -14.60
N LYS A 94 22.96 -20.90 -14.37
CA LYS A 94 24.03 -21.69 -15.01
C LYS A 94 24.05 -21.58 -16.53
N LEU A 95 23.86 -20.37 -17.04
CA LEU A 95 23.73 -20.08 -18.48
C LEU A 95 25.09 -19.81 -19.15
N SER A 96 25.19 -20.13 -20.44
CA SER A 96 26.36 -19.80 -21.26
C SER A 96 26.43 -18.29 -21.53
N ALA A 97 27.65 -17.75 -21.63
CA ALA A 97 27.87 -16.33 -21.96
C ALA A 97 27.33 -15.93 -23.35
N SER A 98 27.25 -16.89 -24.28
CA SER A 98 26.78 -16.67 -25.66
C SER A 98 25.28 -16.37 -25.78
N VAL A 99 24.48 -16.67 -24.76
CA VAL A 99 23.02 -16.48 -24.77
C VAL A 99 22.55 -15.40 -23.80
N VAL A 100 23.47 -14.77 -23.06
CA VAL A 100 23.14 -13.76 -22.04
C VAL A 100 23.81 -12.42 -22.39
N PHE A 101 22.96 -11.43 -22.64
CA PHE A 101 23.30 -10.07 -23.02
C PHE A 101 22.92 -9.08 -21.90
N GLY A 102 23.40 -7.85 -21.99
CA GLY A 102 23.24 -6.79 -20.99
C GLY A 102 24.59 -6.19 -20.54
N PRO A 103 24.63 -5.45 -19.41
CA PRO A 103 23.48 -4.98 -18.65
C PRO A 103 22.62 -4.03 -19.48
N TYR A 104 21.29 -4.10 -19.35
CA TYR A 104 20.43 -3.04 -19.86
C TYR A 104 20.42 -1.83 -18.90
N ILE A 105 19.97 -0.67 -19.39
CA ILE A 105 19.74 0.53 -18.58
C ILE A 105 18.23 0.65 -18.28
N ASN A 106 17.87 1.33 -17.19
CA ASN A 106 16.55 1.36 -16.52
C ASN A 106 16.25 0.05 -15.77
N ARG A 107 14.99 -0.15 -15.38
CA ARG A 107 14.50 -1.33 -14.66
C ARG A 107 13.19 -1.79 -15.26
N LEU A 108 12.88 -3.08 -15.11
CA LEU A 108 11.54 -3.55 -15.37
C LEU A 108 10.61 -3.14 -14.21
N SER A 109 9.34 -2.91 -14.50
CA SER A 109 8.30 -2.47 -13.55
C SER A 109 7.15 -3.47 -13.51
N ASN A 110 6.24 -3.33 -12.54
CA ASN A 110 5.03 -4.14 -12.36
C ASN A 110 3.93 -3.84 -13.42
N GLY A 111 4.34 -3.70 -14.68
CA GLY A 111 3.54 -3.34 -15.84
C GLY A 111 4.14 -2.15 -16.59
N GLU A 112 4.39 -2.32 -17.89
CA GLU A 112 4.94 -1.31 -18.80
C GLU A 112 4.92 -1.80 -20.27
N VAL A 113 5.42 -0.96 -21.18
CA VAL A 113 5.56 -1.28 -22.60
C VAL A 113 7.01 -1.61 -22.93
N LEU A 114 7.26 -2.83 -23.43
CA LEU A 114 8.50 -3.20 -24.09
C LEU A 114 8.33 -3.10 -25.60
N THR A 115 9.33 -2.58 -26.31
CA THR A 115 9.31 -2.49 -27.77
C THR A 115 10.68 -2.81 -28.33
N LEU A 116 10.75 -3.89 -29.12
CA LEU A 116 11.94 -4.33 -29.84
C LEU A 116 11.92 -3.72 -31.25
N ARG A 117 13.05 -3.15 -31.66
CA ARG A 117 13.23 -2.54 -32.98
C ARG A 117 14.48 -3.09 -33.67
N ASP A 118 14.39 -3.21 -34.99
CA ASP A 118 15.53 -3.62 -35.81
C ASP A 118 16.53 -2.47 -36.02
N ALA A 119 17.60 -2.74 -36.78
CA ALA A 119 18.63 -1.75 -37.09
C ALA A 119 18.14 -0.58 -37.97
N ALA A 120 17.00 -0.74 -38.66
CA ALA A 120 16.32 0.31 -39.43
C ALA A 120 15.27 1.06 -38.59
N ASP A 121 15.23 0.80 -37.28
CA ASP A 121 14.28 1.33 -36.30
C ASP A 121 12.82 0.92 -36.55
N GLN A 122 12.58 -0.13 -37.32
CA GLN A 122 11.25 -0.70 -37.50
C GLN A 122 10.90 -1.57 -36.29
N ARG A 123 9.65 -1.50 -35.85
CA ARG A 123 9.16 -2.33 -34.73
C ARG A 123 9.10 -3.80 -35.16
N VAL A 124 9.88 -4.64 -34.49
CA VAL A 124 9.85 -6.10 -34.65
C VAL A 124 8.76 -6.70 -33.77
N ASP A 125 8.74 -6.32 -32.49
CA ASP A 125 7.78 -6.84 -31.51
C ASP A 125 7.47 -5.81 -30.41
N ARG A 126 6.33 -5.96 -29.74
CA ARG A 126 5.87 -5.11 -28.64
C ARG A 126 4.96 -5.88 -27.69
N VAL A 127 5.17 -5.67 -26.40
CA VAL A 127 4.26 -6.12 -25.34
C VAL A 127 3.98 -5.02 -24.32
N ASP A 128 2.71 -4.76 -24.05
CA ASP A 128 2.19 -3.88 -22.98
C ASP A 128 1.74 -4.74 -21.80
N TYR A 129 2.71 -5.25 -21.05
CA TYR A 129 2.44 -6.20 -19.99
C TYR A 129 1.96 -5.49 -18.71
N GLY A 130 1.23 -6.22 -17.89
CA GLY A 130 0.74 -5.75 -16.59
C GLY A 130 1.07 -6.73 -15.47
N SER A 131 0.60 -6.40 -14.26
CA SER A 131 0.58 -7.30 -13.12
C SER A 131 -0.88 -7.55 -12.69
N GLY A 132 -1.24 -8.81 -12.46
CA GLY A 132 -2.60 -9.20 -12.06
C GLY A 132 -3.55 -9.43 -13.23
N PHE A 133 -4.64 -10.16 -12.97
CA PHE A 133 -5.59 -10.58 -14.00
C PHE A 133 -5.98 -9.43 -14.96
N PRO A 134 -5.91 -9.63 -16.28
CA PRO A 134 -5.69 -10.90 -16.99
C PRO A 134 -4.22 -11.36 -17.11
N TRP A 135 -3.25 -10.58 -16.61
CA TRP A 135 -1.83 -10.95 -16.62
C TRP A 135 -1.49 -11.92 -15.47
N PRO A 136 -0.43 -12.73 -15.61
CA PRO A 136 0.03 -13.61 -14.55
C PRO A 136 0.37 -12.84 -13.26
N THR A 137 0.01 -13.40 -12.12
CA THR A 137 0.07 -12.72 -10.81
C THR A 137 1.29 -13.15 -9.99
N ALA A 138 1.82 -14.36 -10.23
CA ALA A 138 3.00 -14.86 -9.51
C ALA A 138 4.31 -14.24 -10.02
N ALA A 139 4.32 -13.73 -11.24
CA ALA A 139 5.41 -12.90 -11.75
C ALA A 139 5.63 -11.60 -10.94
N SER A 140 4.66 -11.17 -10.14
CA SER A 140 4.75 -9.95 -9.30
C SER A 140 5.31 -10.22 -7.91
N GLY A 141 6.46 -10.89 -7.81
CA GLY A 141 7.19 -11.04 -6.54
C GLY A 141 7.01 -12.39 -5.82
N ALA A 142 6.41 -13.39 -6.47
CA ALA A 142 6.49 -14.78 -5.98
C ALA A 142 7.74 -15.52 -6.49
N GLY A 143 8.51 -14.89 -7.38
CA GLY A 143 9.75 -15.42 -7.96
C GLY A 143 9.60 -16.08 -9.33
N SER A 144 8.38 -16.24 -9.83
CA SER A 144 8.12 -16.66 -11.21
C SER A 144 8.44 -15.53 -12.20
N SER A 145 8.70 -15.90 -13.44
CA SER A 145 8.67 -15.01 -14.60
C SER A 145 7.32 -15.13 -15.31
N MET A 146 7.08 -14.23 -16.27
CA MET A 146 5.95 -14.28 -17.18
C MET A 146 6.42 -14.95 -18.47
N GLU A 147 5.88 -16.11 -18.80
CA GLU A 147 6.26 -16.91 -19.98
C GLU A 147 5.11 -16.94 -21.00
N LEU A 148 5.43 -16.71 -22.27
CA LEU A 148 4.50 -16.85 -23.39
C LEU A 148 4.20 -18.34 -23.61
N ILE A 149 2.91 -18.70 -23.69
CA ILE A 149 2.48 -20.12 -23.81
C ILE A 149 2.91 -20.73 -25.15
N HIS A 150 2.82 -19.96 -26.22
CA HIS A 150 3.23 -20.40 -27.55
C HIS A 150 3.66 -19.19 -28.39
N PRO A 151 4.78 -19.26 -29.12
CA PRO A 151 5.36 -18.09 -29.79
C PRO A 151 4.52 -17.56 -30.97
N SER A 152 3.56 -18.34 -31.46
CA SER A 152 2.60 -17.87 -32.47
C SER A 152 1.42 -17.08 -31.90
N LEU A 153 1.32 -16.96 -30.58
CA LEU A 153 0.27 -16.16 -29.95
C LEU A 153 0.62 -14.68 -30.01
N ASP A 154 -0.40 -13.85 -30.10
CA ASP A 154 -0.24 -12.41 -29.91
C ASP A 154 0.15 -12.14 -28.45
N ASN A 155 1.39 -11.74 -28.25
CA ASN A 155 2.02 -11.53 -26.96
C ASN A 155 1.62 -10.18 -26.33
N ASP A 156 0.92 -9.30 -27.05
CA ASP A 156 0.30 -8.11 -26.45
C ASP A 156 -0.98 -8.47 -25.67
N LEU A 157 -1.41 -9.74 -25.75
CA LEU A 157 -2.57 -10.27 -25.05
C LEU A 157 -2.17 -11.00 -23.77
N ALA A 158 -2.61 -10.48 -22.63
CA ALA A 158 -2.37 -11.08 -21.32
C ALA A 158 -2.74 -12.58 -21.23
N GLY A 159 -3.81 -13.01 -21.90
CA GLY A 159 -4.26 -14.39 -21.91
C GLY A 159 -3.27 -15.38 -22.55
N SER A 160 -2.31 -14.88 -23.34
CA SER A 160 -1.23 -15.65 -23.97
C SER A 160 -0.08 -15.99 -23.01
N TRP A 161 -0.07 -15.42 -21.81
CA TRP A 161 1.02 -15.55 -20.84
C TRP A 161 0.62 -16.37 -19.62
N ARG A 162 1.58 -17.07 -19.00
CA ARG A 162 1.42 -17.73 -17.70
C ARG A 162 2.64 -17.50 -16.82
N SER A 163 2.45 -17.62 -15.51
CA SER A 163 3.59 -17.61 -14.58
C SER A 163 4.43 -18.86 -14.81
N SER A 164 5.75 -18.74 -14.86
CA SER A 164 6.65 -19.90 -15.01
C SER A 164 6.39 -20.95 -13.94
N GLY A 165 6.64 -22.21 -14.31
CA GLY A 165 6.38 -23.43 -13.54
C GLY A 165 4.90 -23.75 -13.28
N MET A 166 3.96 -22.97 -13.80
CA MET A 166 2.54 -23.33 -13.79
C MET A 166 2.26 -24.34 -14.90
N GLN A 167 1.64 -25.48 -14.56
CA GLN A 167 1.10 -26.34 -15.62
C GLN A 167 -0.15 -25.70 -16.21
N VAL A 168 -0.21 -25.63 -17.54
CA VAL A 168 -1.30 -25.02 -18.32
C VAL A 168 -2.61 -25.81 -18.21
N VAL A 169 -2.58 -27.01 -17.61
CA VAL A 169 -3.74 -27.86 -17.35
C VAL A 169 -4.13 -27.77 -15.87
N ALA A 170 -5.32 -27.24 -15.58
CA ALA A 170 -5.92 -27.32 -14.25
C ALA A 170 -6.32 -28.78 -13.97
N VAL A 171 -5.54 -29.48 -13.15
CA VAL A 171 -5.99 -30.74 -12.54
C VAL A 171 -6.64 -30.38 -11.21
N GLU A 172 -7.93 -30.69 -11.07
CA GLU A 172 -8.62 -30.66 -9.77
C GLU A 172 -7.75 -31.34 -8.70
N PRO A 173 -7.69 -30.82 -7.46
CA PRO A 173 -6.82 -31.39 -6.45
C PRO A 173 -7.10 -32.88 -6.25
N VAL A 174 -6.10 -33.73 -6.51
CA VAL A 174 -6.24 -35.17 -6.31
C VAL A 174 -5.93 -35.47 -4.85
N THR A 175 -6.95 -35.87 -4.09
CA THR A 175 -6.78 -36.34 -2.72
C THR A 175 -6.40 -37.83 -2.72
N PHE A 176 -5.12 -38.12 -2.50
CA PHE A 176 -4.58 -39.49 -2.39
C PHE A 176 -5.03 -40.18 -1.09
N ILE A 177 -5.10 -39.42 0.00
CA ILE A 177 -5.58 -39.89 1.31
C ILE A 177 -6.46 -38.79 1.89
N ALA A 178 -7.76 -39.03 2.01
CA ALA A 178 -8.68 -38.06 2.62
C ALA A 178 -8.59 -38.09 4.15
N SER A 179 -9.02 -37.01 4.81
CA SER A 179 -9.26 -37.04 6.27
C SER A 179 -10.35 -38.06 6.64
N GLY A 180 -10.27 -38.59 7.86
CA GLY A 180 -11.25 -39.55 8.39
C GLY A 180 -11.28 -40.91 7.67
N ARG A 181 -10.23 -41.23 6.91
CA ARG A 181 -10.19 -42.40 6.01
C ARG A 181 -10.04 -43.71 6.78
N SER A 182 -10.75 -44.74 6.32
CA SER A 182 -10.63 -46.12 6.82
C SER A 182 -9.49 -46.88 6.13
N GLY A 183 -8.94 -47.90 6.80
CA GLY A 183 -7.90 -48.77 6.24
C GLY A 183 -6.48 -48.38 6.63
N TRP A 184 -6.31 -47.61 7.71
CA TRP A 184 -5.01 -47.39 8.33
C TRP A 184 -4.59 -48.66 9.05
N ARG A 185 -3.35 -49.11 8.85
CA ARG A 185 -2.74 -50.16 9.66
C ARG A 185 -2.05 -49.47 10.82
N TYR A 186 -2.43 -49.79 12.06
CA TYR A 186 -1.86 -49.14 13.24
C TYR A 186 -1.38 -50.15 14.28
N ARG A 187 -0.39 -49.75 15.09
CA ARG A 187 0.19 -50.54 16.16
C ARG A 187 0.50 -49.64 17.36
N GLU A 188 0.10 -50.10 18.54
CA GLU A 188 0.41 -49.45 19.81
C GLU A 188 1.92 -49.51 20.09
N GLY A 189 2.52 -48.39 20.49
CA GLY A 189 3.96 -48.25 20.72
C GLY A 189 4.43 -48.86 22.04
N ALA A 190 4.17 -50.15 22.27
CA ALA A 190 4.72 -50.90 23.42
C ALA A 190 6.16 -51.40 23.17
N SER A 191 6.61 -51.38 21.91
CA SER A 191 7.95 -51.75 21.44
C SER A 191 8.18 -51.12 20.06
N GLU A 192 9.43 -51.19 19.55
CA GLU A 192 9.74 -50.75 18.19
C GLU A 192 8.93 -51.54 17.15
N ALA A 193 8.42 -50.83 16.13
CA ALA A 193 7.56 -51.40 15.09
C ALA A 193 8.24 -52.42 14.17
N SER A 194 9.57 -52.37 14.05
CA SER A 194 10.36 -53.31 13.24
C SER A 194 11.83 -53.35 13.66
N SER A 195 12.56 -54.37 13.20
CA SER A 195 14.02 -54.44 13.24
C SER A 195 14.55 -54.80 11.84
N PRO A 196 15.32 -53.91 11.16
CA PRO A 196 15.72 -52.57 11.58
C PRO A 196 14.52 -51.61 11.73
N ARG A 197 14.67 -50.58 12.59
CA ARG A 197 13.58 -49.66 12.99
C ARG A 197 12.95 -48.86 11.84
N SER A 198 13.63 -48.75 10.69
CA SER A 198 13.11 -48.07 9.51
C SER A 198 12.27 -48.95 8.60
N ALA A 199 12.31 -50.28 8.76
CA ALA A 199 11.71 -51.21 7.81
C ALA A 199 10.19 -51.00 7.64
N TRP A 200 9.46 -50.77 8.75
CA TRP A 200 7.99 -50.59 8.73
C TRP A 200 7.49 -49.42 7.88
N ARG A 201 8.38 -48.48 7.53
CA ARG A 201 8.08 -47.29 6.71
C ARG A 201 8.10 -47.57 5.20
N THR A 202 8.41 -48.81 4.80
CA THR A 202 8.56 -49.21 3.39
C THR A 202 7.43 -50.12 2.94
N LEU A 203 7.18 -50.20 1.63
CA LEU A 203 6.13 -51.05 1.04
C LEU A 203 6.37 -52.54 1.30
N GLY A 204 7.62 -52.99 1.26
CA GLY A 204 8.01 -54.39 1.42
C GLY A 204 7.95 -54.93 2.85
N PHE A 205 7.53 -54.13 3.83
CA PHE A 205 7.42 -54.57 5.21
C PHE A 205 6.20 -55.47 5.43
N ASN A 206 6.48 -56.68 5.92
CA ASN A 206 5.49 -57.66 6.34
C ASN A 206 5.06 -57.38 7.79
N GLU A 207 3.77 -57.11 7.96
CA GLU A 207 3.19 -56.88 9.28
C GLU A 207 3.04 -58.19 10.04
N ASP A 208 3.34 -58.15 11.34
CA ASP A 208 2.98 -59.22 12.27
C ASP A 208 1.56 -59.00 12.84
N ASN A 209 1.13 -59.88 13.74
CA ASN A 209 -0.20 -59.84 14.35
C ASN A 209 -0.40 -58.65 15.32
N SER A 210 0.61 -57.79 15.54
CA SER A 210 0.46 -56.59 16.38
C SER A 210 -0.14 -55.39 15.63
N TRP A 211 -0.17 -55.44 14.30
CA TRP A 211 -0.79 -54.40 13.46
C TRP A 211 -2.29 -54.66 13.29
N LYS A 212 -3.09 -53.68 13.68
CA LYS A 212 -4.55 -53.67 13.63
C LYS A 212 -5.03 -52.77 12.48
N ASN A 213 -6.28 -52.93 12.06
CA ASN A 213 -6.91 -52.04 11.08
C ASN A 213 -7.75 -50.97 11.80
N GLY A 214 -7.61 -49.72 11.39
CA GLY A 214 -8.29 -48.58 11.98
C GLY A 214 -8.82 -47.59 10.94
N ARG A 215 -9.78 -46.78 11.38
CA ARG A 215 -10.25 -45.57 10.71
C ARG A 215 -9.77 -44.36 11.51
N ALA A 216 -9.15 -43.40 10.85
CA ALA A 216 -8.75 -42.15 11.48
C ALA A 216 -9.96 -41.22 11.72
N PRO A 217 -9.90 -40.27 12.68
CA PRO A 217 -8.86 -40.12 13.69
C PRO A 217 -8.76 -41.36 14.61
N ILE A 218 -7.52 -41.70 14.98
CA ILE A 218 -7.21 -42.80 15.92
C ILE A 218 -6.73 -42.18 17.23
N GLY A 219 -7.39 -42.48 18.34
CA GLY A 219 -7.14 -41.73 19.57
C GLY A 219 -7.90 -42.20 20.81
N TYR A 220 -7.90 -41.38 21.86
CA TYR A 220 -8.75 -41.53 23.05
C TYR A 220 -8.93 -40.21 23.81
N GLY A 221 -9.94 -40.16 24.68
CA GLY A 221 -10.07 -39.14 25.74
C GLY A 221 -11.19 -38.12 25.52
N ASP A 222 -11.40 -37.70 24.28
CA ASP A 222 -12.30 -36.62 23.83
C ASP A 222 -13.65 -37.13 23.26
N GLY A 223 -13.70 -38.38 22.80
CA GLY A 223 -14.92 -39.05 22.34
C GLY A 223 -15.29 -38.77 20.89
N ASP A 224 -14.41 -38.17 20.08
CA ASP A 224 -14.63 -37.88 18.66
C ASP A 224 -13.84 -38.80 17.69
N ASP A 225 -12.91 -39.60 18.22
CA ASP A 225 -12.15 -40.60 17.48
C ASP A 225 -13.00 -41.70 16.83
N ARG A 226 -12.58 -42.12 15.64
CA ARG A 226 -13.20 -43.23 14.91
C ARG A 226 -12.60 -44.59 15.30
N THR A 227 -11.36 -44.61 15.75
CA THR A 227 -10.72 -45.81 16.32
C THR A 227 -10.17 -45.48 17.69
N THR A 228 -10.83 -45.96 18.74
CA THR A 228 -10.39 -45.73 20.11
C THR A 228 -9.25 -46.66 20.50
N ILE A 229 -8.21 -46.13 21.12
CA ILE A 229 -7.08 -46.86 21.70
C ILE A 229 -7.04 -46.70 23.23
N SER A 230 -6.30 -47.56 23.93
CA SER A 230 -6.16 -47.49 25.39
C SER A 230 -4.71 -47.14 25.75
N MET A 231 -4.32 -45.90 25.51
CA MET A 231 -2.93 -45.45 25.59
C MET A 231 -2.52 -44.95 26.97
N GLN A 232 -3.42 -44.27 27.70
CA GLN A 232 -3.13 -43.70 29.02
C GLN A 232 -2.50 -44.72 29.98
N GLY A 233 -1.33 -44.39 30.50
CA GLY A 233 -0.56 -45.21 31.45
C GLY A 233 0.14 -46.43 30.85
N LYS A 234 0.04 -46.68 29.54
CA LYS A 234 0.55 -47.93 28.91
C LYS A 234 1.68 -47.71 27.92
N PHE A 235 1.57 -46.74 27.01
CA PHE A 235 2.58 -46.43 26.01
C PHE A 235 2.47 -44.95 25.59
N SER A 236 3.54 -44.40 24.99
CA SER A 236 3.62 -42.98 24.65
C SER A 236 3.59 -42.68 23.15
N SER A 237 3.48 -43.70 22.29
CA SER A 237 3.39 -43.51 20.84
C SER A 237 2.51 -44.54 20.14
N VAL A 238 2.12 -44.24 18.91
CA VAL A 238 1.38 -45.10 17.99
C VAL A 238 2.04 -45.06 16.62
N TYR A 239 2.19 -46.22 15.99
CA TYR A 239 2.66 -46.36 14.63
C TYR A 239 1.46 -46.53 13.70
N LEU A 240 1.42 -45.80 12.58
CA LEU A 240 0.37 -45.90 11.57
C LEU A 240 1.01 -46.02 10.19
N ARG A 241 0.46 -46.85 9.31
CA ARG A 241 0.87 -46.92 7.90
C ARG A 241 -0.30 -47.17 6.99
N ARG A 242 -0.23 -46.66 5.76
CA ARG A 242 -1.27 -46.83 4.75
C ARG A 242 -0.66 -46.85 3.36
N VAL A 243 -1.06 -47.84 2.57
CA VAL A 243 -0.76 -47.92 1.14
C VAL A 243 -1.78 -47.07 0.37
N PHE A 244 -1.31 -46.31 -0.60
CA PHE A 244 -2.13 -45.52 -1.53
C PHE A 244 -1.57 -45.63 -2.94
N ASP A 245 -2.43 -45.45 -3.94
CA ASP A 245 -2.05 -45.53 -5.35
C ASP A 245 -1.91 -44.13 -5.96
N VAL A 246 -0.93 -43.96 -6.84
CA VAL A 246 -0.66 -42.71 -7.58
C VAL A 246 -0.51 -43.06 -9.05
N LYS A 247 -1.30 -42.48 -9.96
CA LYS A 247 -1.08 -42.69 -11.40
C LYS A 247 0.14 -41.90 -11.88
N ALA A 248 0.77 -42.35 -12.98
CA ALA A 248 1.96 -41.69 -13.54
C ALA A 248 1.72 -40.20 -13.88
N ASN A 249 0.51 -39.86 -14.35
CA ASN A 249 0.10 -38.50 -14.66
C ASN A 249 -0.47 -37.72 -13.45
N GLU A 250 -0.49 -38.32 -12.26
CA GLU A 250 -1.00 -37.71 -11.03
C GLU A 250 0.13 -37.35 -10.05
N ILE A 251 1.42 -37.55 -10.39
CA ILE A 251 2.54 -37.10 -9.55
C ILE A 251 2.64 -35.57 -9.68
N PRO A 252 2.28 -34.79 -8.64
CA PRO A 252 2.23 -33.33 -8.77
C PRO A 252 3.64 -32.73 -8.68
N ALA A 253 3.80 -31.44 -9.01
CA ALA A 253 5.04 -30.71 -8.70
C ALA A 253 5.21 -30.46 -7.19
N ARG A 254 4.10 -30.43 -6.45
CA ARG A 254 4.05 -30.20 -5.00
C ARG A 254 2.93 -31.03 -4.37
N LEU A 255 3.18 -31.52 -3.15
CA LEU A 255 2.23 -32.35 -2.41
C LEU A 255 1.94 -31.70 -1.06
N ALA A 256 0.67 -31.54 -0.71
CA ALA A 256 0.26 -31.03 0.60
C ALA A 256 -0.06 -32.22 1.51
N LEU A 257 0.65 -32.29 2.64
CA LEU A 257 0.41 -33.22 3.72
C LEU A 257 -0.19 -32.45 4.90
N ARG A 258 -1.44 -32.72 5.24
CA ARG A 258 -2.07 -32.21 6.46
C ARG A 258 -2.02 -33.28 7.54
N VAL A 259 -1.61 -32.90 8.74
CA VAL A 259 -1.52 -33.80 9.91
C VAL A 259 -2.33 -33.19 11.04
N TYR A 260 -3.30 -33.93 11.55
CA TYR A 260 -4.04 -33.61 12.77
C TYR A 260 -3.37 -34.37 13.91
N ALA A 261 -2.72 -33.69 14.84
CA ALA A 261 -1.97 -34.36 15.90
C ALA A 261 -2.22 -33.72 17.27
N ASP A 262 -2.52 -34.59 18.23
CA ASP A 262 -2.50 -34.35 19.66
C ASP A 262 -1.71 -35.52 20.31
N ASP A 263 -0.43 -35.38 20.67
CA ASP A 263 0.33 -34.13 20.72
C ASP A 263 1.25 -33.89 19.52
N GLY A 264 1.85 -34.93 18.94
CA GLY A 264 2.85 -34.73 17.88
C GLY A 264 3.12 -35.95 17.01
N ALA A 265 3.77 -35.76 15.86
CA ALA A 265 4.02 -36.83 14.91
C ALA A 265 5.27 -36.63 14.04
N VAL A 266 5.81 -37.74 13.54
CA VAL A 266 6.77 -37.77 12.42
C VAL A 266 6.18 -38.57 11.28
N VAL A 267 6.28 -38.07 10.05
CA VAL A 267 5.68 -38.67 8.86
C VAL A 267 6.75 -39.01 7.82
N TRP A 268 6.62 -40.19 7.21
CA TRP A 268 7.43 -40.68 6.10
C TRP A 268 6.55 -41.07 4.91
N ILE A 269 7.06 -40.83 3.71
CA ILE A 269 6.51 -41.38 2.46
C ILE A 269 7.61 -42.23 1.81
N ASN A 270 7.29 -43.49 1.50
CA ASN A 270 8.22 -44.48 0.94
C ASN A 270 9.57 -44.55 1.69
N GLY A 271 9.53 -44.40 3.02
CA GLY A 271 10.71 -44.45 3.89
C GLY A 271 11.51 -43.16 4.04
N LYS A 272 11.24 -42.11 3.25
CA LYS A 272 11.87 -40.78 3.37
C LYS A 272 11.01 -39.88 4.26
N GLU A 273 11.63 -39.21 5.23
CA GLU A 273 10.95 -38.34 6.19
C GLU A 273 10.47 -37.08 5.48
N VAL A 274 9.20 -36.71 5.68
CA VAL A 274 8.56 -35.58 4.97
C VAL A 274 7.98 -34.53 5.91
N ALA A 275 7.68 -34.86 7.17
CA ALA A 275 7.16 -33.90 8.14
C ALA A 275 7.49 -34.27 9.59
N ARG A 276 7.57 -33.24 10.44
CA ARG A 276 7.55 -33.31 11.91
C ARG A 276 6.58 -32.28 12.45
N VAL A 277 5.70 -32.70 13.33
CA VAL A 277 4.68 -31.89 13.99
C VAL A 277 4.88 -32.03 15.50
N SER A 278 5.12 -30.92 16.19
CA SER A 278 5.28 -30.84 17.66
C SER A 278 6.09 -31.97 18.33
N VAL A 279 7.26 -32.34 17.79
CA VAL A 279 8.16 -33.34 18.40
C VAL A 279 9.59 -32.83 18.53
N PRO A 280 10.39 -33.35 19.48
CA PRO A 280 11.81 -33.05 19.55
C PRO A 280 12.57 -33.47 18.29
N GLY A 281 13.67 -32.76 18.01
CA GLY A 281 14.63 -33.15 16.97
C GLY A 281 15.32 -34.48 17.26
N GLY A 282 15.87 -35.12 16.23
CA GLY A 282 16.62 -36.38 16.36
C GLY A 282 15.77 -37.65 16.21
N THR A 283 16.38 -38.80 16.53
CA THR A 283 15.74 -40.11 16.36
C THR A 283 14.87 -40.45 17.58
N LEU A 284 13.57 -40.53 17.36
CA LEU A 284 12.58 -40.90 18.39
C LEU A 284 12.40 -42.42 18.45
N ARG A 285 12.16 -42.93 19.66
CA ARG A 285 11.91 -44.36 19.97
C ARG A 285 10.43 -44.57 20.30
N TYR A 286 10.00 -45.83 20.38
CA TYR A 286 8.61 -46.16 20.76
C TYR A 286 8.16 -45.53 22.09
N ASN A 287 9.09 -45.25 23.01
CA ASN A 287 8.84 -44.65 24.33
C ASN A 287 9.26 -43.17 24.42
N SER A 288 9.42 -42.48 23.29
CA SER A 288 9.63 -41.03 23.24
C SER A 288 8.32 -40.26 23.45
N PHE A 289 8.41 -38.95 23.64
CA PHE A 289 7.28 -38.05 23.87
C PHE A 289 7.31 -36.88 22.87
N ALA A 290 6.14 -36.34 22.58
CA ALA A 290 5.95 -35.08 21.85
C ALA A 290 6.21 -33.86 22.76
N ASN A 291 6.24 -32.67 22.15
CA ASN A 291 6.04 -31.41 22.88
C ASN A 291 4.52 -31.18 23.05
N ASN A 292 4.10 -30.55 24.14
CA ASN A 292 2.68 -30.29 24.45
C ASN A 292 1.99 -29.49 23.34
N HIS A 293 0.93 -30.06 22.73
CA HIS A 293 0.25 -29.47 21.59
C HIS A 293 -1.14 -30.07 21.40
N GLU A 294 -2.16 -29.22 21.36
CA GLU A 294 -3.56 -29.63 21.26
C GLU A 294 -3.95 -30.00 19.82
N ALA A 295 -4.98 -30.81 19.66
CA ALA A 295 -5.48 -31.30 18.38
C ALA A 295 -5.81 -30.18 17.35
N VAL A 296 -4.90 -29.94 16.39
CA VAL A 296 -5.10 -29.02 15.26
C VAL A 296 -4.51 -29.60 13.97
N TRP A 297 -5.07 -29.21 12.83
CA TRP A 297 -4.52 -29.54 11.52
C TRP A 297 -3.34 -28.63 11.18
N GLU A 298 -2.17 -29.21 10.98
CA GLU A 298 -0.99 -28.54 10.40
C GLU A 298 -0.79 -28.99 8.96
N GLU A 299 -0.46 -28.07 8.05
CA GLU A 299 -0.17 -28.38 6.64
C GLU A 299 1.33 -28.22 6.34
N VAL A 300 1.92 -29.25 5.71
CA VAL A 300 3.30 -29.27 5.23
C VAL A 300 3.30 -29.43 3.72
N VAL A 301 3.91 -28.46 3.02
CA VAL A 301 4.08 -28.49 1.57
C VAL A 301 5.39 -29.19 1.21
N ILE A 302 5.30 -30.26 0.45
CA ILE A 302 6.43 -31.07 -0.02
C ILE A 302 6.76 -30.66 -1.46
N SER A 303 7.96 -30.11 -1.67
CA SER A 303 8.32 -29.43 -2.92
C SER A 303 8.87 -30.33 -4.04
N ASN A 304 9.34 -31.55 -3.74
CA ASN A 304 9.90 -32.49 -4.73
C ASN A 304 9.26 -33.89 -4.62
N PRO A 305 7.93 -34.03 -4.76
CA PRO A 305 7.25 -35.31 -4.61
C PRO A 305 7.65 -36.35 -5.67
N GLY A 306 8.21 -35.95 -6.82
CA GLY A 306 8.76 -36.87 -7.82
C GLY A 306 9.97 -37.69 -7.33
N GLU A 307 10.68 -37.25 -6.29
CA GLU A 307 11.72 -38.05 -5.62
C GLU A 307 11.16 -38.96 -4.51
N LEU A 308 9.88 -38.79 -4.17
CA LEU A 308 9.22 -39.46 -3.04
C LEU A 308 8.20 -40.49 -3.51
N LEU A 309 7.43 -40.17 -4.55
CA LEU A 309 6.34 -40.98 -5.08
C LEU A 309 6.81 -41.80 -6.29
N ASN A 310 6.28 -43.02 -6.40
CA ASN A 310 6.44 -43.88 -7.56
C ASN A 310 5.09 -44.04 -8.26
N PRO A 311 5.03 -44.15 -9.61
CA PRO A 311 3.81 -44.60 -10.27
C PRO A 311 3.34 -45.96 -9.70
N GLY A 312 2.05 -46.07 -9.36
CA GLY A 312 1.46 -47.22 -8.69
C GLY A 312 1.43 -47.08 -7.17
N LYS A 313 1.77 -48.15 -6.46
CA LYS A 313 1.66 -48.23 -5.00
C LYS A 313 2.73 -47.39 -4.30
N ASN A 314 2.30 -46.63 -3.30
CA ASN A 314 3.11 -45.84 -2.39
C ASN A 314 2.67 -46.11 -0.96
N ILE A 315 3.51 -45.77 0.02
CA ILE A 315 3.16 -45.93 1.43
C ILE A 315 3.45 -44.65 2.22
N ILE A 316 2.49 -44.24 3.04
CA ILE A 316 2.69 -43.25 4.10
C ILE A 316 2.83 -43.98 5.44
N ALA A 317 3.71 -43.51 6.29
CA ALA A 317 3.99 -44.04 7.61
C ALA A 317 4.08 -42.89 8.62
N ILE A 318 3.44 -43.02 9.78
CA ILE A 318 3.35 -41.99 10.81
C ILE A 318 3.73 -42.61 12.15
N HIS A 319 4.61 -41.95 12.89
CA HIS A 319 4.92 -42.27 14.28
C HIS A 319 4.43 -41.10 15.11
N ALA A 320 3.29 -41.27 15.75
CA ALA A 320 2.61 -40.25 16.54
C ALA A 320 2.88 -40.47 18.04
N PHE A 321 2.97 -39.39 18.81
CA PHE A 321 3.42 -39.37 20.19
C PHE A 321 2.48 -38.51 21.03
N ASN A 322 2.36 -38.91 22.28
CA ASN A 322 1.72 -38.12 23.33
C ASN A 322 2.80 -37.37 24.13
N THR A 323 2.47 -36.26 24.77
CA THR A 323 3.40 -35.43 25.55
C THR A 323 3.82 -36.10 26.86
N THR A 324 2.97 -36.93 27.46
CA THR A 324 3.31 -37.72 28.67
C THR A 324 2.64 -39.09 28.68
N LEU A 325 3.12 -40.01 29.51
CA LEU A 325 2.52 -41.34 29.66
C LEU A 325 1.13 -41.28 30.32
N GLY A 326 0.84 -40.21 31.06
CA GLY A 326 -0.41 -40.03 31.82
C GLY A 326 -1.42 -39.09 31.19
N SER A 327 -1.18 -38.60 29.97
CA SER A 327 -2.05 -37.61 29.31
C SER A 327 -3.51 -38.08 29.23
N SER A 328 -4.43 -37.12 29.27
CA SER A 328 -5.88 -37.36 29.24
C SER A 328 -6.37 -37.87 27.89
N ASP A 329 -5.66 -37.55 26.82
CA ASP A 329 -6.11 -37.62 25.44
C ASP A 329 -4.93 -37.81 24.46
N PHE A 330 -5.27 -38.20 23.24
CA PHE A 330 -4.37 -38.33 22.10
C PHE A 330 -5.21 -38.53 20.84
N SER A 331 -4.89 -37.84 19.75
CA SER A 331 -5.62 -37.96 18.48
C SER A 331 -4.67 -37.81 17.28
N ILE A 332 -4.80 -38.68 16.26
CA ILE A 332 -4.01 -38.60 15.03
C ILE A 332 -4.83 -38.86 13.77
N ASP A 333 -4.72 -37.97 12.78
CA ASP A 333 -5.22 -38.13 11.41
C ASP A 333 -4.23 -37.52 10.40
N ALA A 334 -4.30 -37.95 9.15
CA ALA A 334 -3.52 -37.36 8.08
C ALA A 334 -4.27 -37.38 6.74
N GLU A 335 -4.15 -36.27 6.01
CA GLU A 335 -4.65 -36.08 4.66
C GLU A 335 -3.48 -35.80 3.72
N LEU A 336 -3.47 -36.44 2.56
CA LEU A 336 -2.46 -36.27 1.51
C LEU A 336 -3.16 -35.94 0.20
N ARG A 337 -2.84 -34.77 -0.36
CA ARG A 337 -3.46 -34.27 -1.59
C ARG A 337 -2.43 -33.53 -2.44
N THR A 338 -2.68 -33.37 -3.72
CA THR A 338 -1.95 -32.39 -4.53
C THR A 338 -2.09 -31.01 -3.88
N SER A 339 -1.00 -30.23 -3.81
CA SER A 339 -1.11 -28.88 -3.24
C SER A 339 -2.08 -28.02 -4.04
N ASP A 340 -2.76 -27.09 -3.39
CA ASP A 340 -3.52 -26.06 -4.10
C ASP A 340 -2.60 -25.38 -5.13
N THR A 341 -3.11 -25.15 -6.33
CA THR A 341 -2.39 -24.58 -7.47
C THR A 341 -1.88 -23.15 -7.25
N GLY A 342 -2.17 -22.55 -6.09
CA GLY A 342 -1.73 -21.20 -5.70
C GLY A 342 -0.26 -21.08 -5.28
N GLY A 343 0.51 -22.17 -5.29
CA GLY A 343 1.94 -22.16 -4.97
C GLY A 343 2.82 -21.97 -6.20
N ALA A 344 2.67 -20.90 -6.97
CA ALA A 344 3.67 -20.56 -7.98
C ALA A 344 4.96 -20.08 -7.30
N SER A 345 6.01 -20.90 -7.32
CA SER A 345 7.38 -20.39 -7.30
C SER A 345 8.18 -21.02 -8.44
N GLY A 346 7.52 -21.22 -9.59
CA GLY A 346 8.16 -21.82 -10.74
C GLY A 346 9.44 -21.08 -11.06
N ILE A 347 10.51 -21.85 -11.22
CA ILE A 347 11.82 -21.30 -11.54
C ILE A 347 11.71 -20.75 -12.97
N PRO A 348 12.06 -19.47 -13.20
CA PRO A 348 12.15 -18.91 -14.56
C PRO A 348 12.98 -19.81 -15.48
N THR A 349 12.71 -19.79 -16.79
CA THR A 349 13.40 -20.64 -17.78
C THR A 349 14.28 -19.88 -18.78
N PRO A 350 15.13 -18.93 -18.32
CA PRO A 350 15.92 -18.09 -19.22
C PRO A 350 16.83 -18.93 -20.12
N ALA A 351 16.84 -18.59 -21.41
CA ALA A 351 17.52 -19.27 -22.50
C ALA A 351 17.17 -20.77 -22.63
N ALA A 352 15.95 -21.15 -22.27
CA ALA A 352 15.41 -22.50 -22.43
C ALA A 352 13.95 -22.44 -22.92
N ALA A 353 13.38 -23.60 -23.27
CA ALA A 353 11.96 -23.66 -23.61
C ALA A 353 11.09 -23.30 -22.40
N ASN A 354 10.16 -22.37 -22.59
CA ASN A 354 9.18 -21.97 -21.58
C ASN A 354 8.53 -23.19 -20.92
N SER A 355 8.54 -23.21 -19.59
CA SER A 355 7.92 -24.28 -18.81
C SER A 355 6.40 -24.41 -19.04
N VAL A 356 5.77 -23.31 -19.46
CA VAL A 356 4.34 -23.23 -19.78
C VAL A 356 4.05 -23.53 -21.26
N PHE A 357 5.05 -23.95 -22.06
CA PHE A 357 4.84 -24.18 -23.49
C PHE A 357 3.76 -25.25 -23.74
N ALA A 358 2.79 -24.92 -24.61
CA ALA A 358 1.75 -25.85 -25.04
C ALA A 358 1.50 -25.72 -26.54
N ALA A 359 1.57 -26.84 -27.27
CA ALA A 359 1.33 -26.87 -28.72
C ALA A 359 -0.12 -26.50 -29.08
N ASN A 360 -1.08 -26.90 -28.24
CA ASN A 360 -2.42 -26.33 -28.23
C ASN A 360 -2.55 -25.50 -26.94
N ALA A 361 -2.63 -24.18 -27.08
CA ALA A 361 -2.79 -23.26 -25.97
C ALA A 361 -4.27 -23.17 -25.56
N PRO A 362 -4.60 -23.14 -24.27
CA PRO A 362 -5.99 -23.00 -23.85
C PRO A 362 -6.55 -21.63 -24.25
N PRO A 363 -7.90 -21.48 -24.27
CA PRO A 363 -8.55 -20.24 -24.60
C PRO A 363 -8.01 -19.02 -23.84
N GLN A 364 -7.70 -17.96 -24.59
CA GLN A 364 -7.18 -16.71 -24.06
C GLN A 364 -8.34 -15.81 -23.64
N THR A 365 -8.41 -15.48 -22.35
CA THR A 365 -9.38 -14.48 -21.87
C THR A 365 -8.68 -13.17 -21.56
N ARG A 366 -9.15 -12.10 -22.21
CA ARG A 366 -8.53 -10.76 -22.14
C ARG A 366 -9.28 -9.83 -21.19
N GLN A 367 -10.56 -10.06 -20.97
CA GLN A 367 -11.40 -9.21 -20.13
C GLN A 367 -12.49 -10.04 -19.47
N VAL A 368 -12.71 -9.79 -18.18
CA VAL A 368 -13.89 -10.25 -17.44
C VAL A 368 -14.46 -9.04 -16.73
N LYS A 369 -15.76 -8.83 -16.86
CA LYS A 369 -16.48 -7.77 -16.15
C LYS A 369 -17.87 -8.23 -15.73
N HIS A 370 -18.39 -7.56 -14.72
CA HIS A 370 -19.80 -7.64 -14.36
C HIS A 370 -20.42 -6.23 -14.39
N GLU A 371 -21.70 -6.15 -14.75
CA GLU A 371 -22.45 -4.91 -14.80
C GLU A 371 -23.82 -5.08 -14.11
N PRO A 372 -24.22 -4.13 -13.24
CA PRO A 372 -23.45 -2.95 -12.79
C PRO A 372 -22.29 -3.31 -11.85
N LYS A 373 -21.28 -2.43 -11.72
CA LYS A 373 -20.13 -2.63 -10.80
C LYS A 373 -20.55 -2.74 -9.33
N GLN A 374 -21.59 -2.00 -8.93
CA GLN A 374 -22.16 -2.02 -7.58
C GLN A 374 -23.66 -2.27 -7.69
N PRO A 375 -24.11 -3.54 -7.75
CA PRO A 375 -25.53 -3.84 -7.84
C PRO A 375 -26.24 -3.52 -6.52
N SER A 376 -27.45 -2.96 -6.60
CA SER A 376 -28.38 -2.94 -5.48
C SER A 376 -29.14 -4.27 -5.39
N ALA A 377 -29.87 -4.46 -4.29
CA ALA A 377 -30.76 -5.63 -4.16
C ALA A 377 -31.77 -5.69 -5.31
N ASN A 378 -32.09 -6.90 -5.76
CA ASN A 378 -32.99 -7.21 -6.89
C ASN A 378 -32.57 -6.67 -8.27
N MET A 379 -31.37 -6.11 -8.41
CA MET A 379 -30.85 -5.67 -9.70
C MET A 379 -30.16 -6.85 -10.40
N PRO A 380 -30.55 -7.24 -11.63
CA PRO A 380 -29.88 -8.34 -12.33
C PRO A 380 -28.44 -7.94 -12.68
N VAL A 381 -27.52 -8.90 -12.61
CA VAL A 381 -26.10 -8.68 -12.92
C VAL A 381 -25.73 -9.46 -14.17
N ARG A 382 -25.21 -8.77 -15.17
CA ARG A 382 -24.61 -9.40 -16.36
C ARG A 382 -23.14 -9.65 -16.07
N VAL A 383 -22.68 -10.88 -16.24
CA VAL A 383 -21.25 -11.20 -16.30
C VAL A 383 -20.89 -11.43 -17.76
N SER A 384 -19.78 -10.86 -18.21
CA SER A 384 -19.27 -11.01 -19.57
C SER A 384 -17.77 -11.29 -19.58
N ALA A 385 -17.34 -12.11 -20.53
CA ALA A 385 -15.94 -12.46 -20.77
C ALA A 385 -15.61 -12.30 -22.25
N LYS A 386 -14.47 -11.67 -22.56
CA LYS A 386 -13.94 -11.58 -23.91
C LYS A 386 -12.87 -12.66 -24.11
N VAL A 387 -13.20 -13.66 -24.93
CA VAL A 387 -12.48 -14.92 -25.03
C VAL A 387 -12.13 -15.20 -26.49
N SER A 388 -10.87 -15.53 -26.76
CA SER A 388 -10.38 -15.92 -28.09
C SER A 388 -9.61 -17.22 -28.02
N ASP A 389 -9.73 -18.04 -29.06
CA ASP A 389 -8.97 -19.28 -29.19
C ASP A 389 -8.74 -19.58 -30.69
N PRO A 390 -7.51 -19.92 -31.12
CA PRO A 390 -7.21 -20.29 -32.50
C PRO A 390 -7.95 -21.54 -33.00
N ASP A 391 -8.29 -22.45 -32.10
CA ASP A 391 -8.93 -23.76 -32.36
C ASP A 391 -10.46 -23.74 -32.09
N GLU A 392 -11.02 -22.53 -31.98
CA GLU A 392 -12.43 -22.22 -31.71
C GLU A 392 -12.93 -22.62 -30.31
N ILE A 393 -13.82 -21.79 -29.77
CA ILE A 393 -14.44 -22.00 -28.45
C ILE A 393 -15.54 -23.07 -28.53
N ALA A 394 -15.47 -24.09 -27.66
CA ALA A 394 -16.53 -25.08 -27.49
C ALA A 394 -17.58 -24.63 -26.48
N SER A 395 -17.17 -24.12 -25.31
CA SER A 395 -18.11 -23.64 -24.30
C SER A 395 -17.50 -22.58 -23.37
N VAL A 396 -18.38 -21.71 -22.85
CA VAL A 396 -18.07 -20.76 -21.79
C VAL A 396 -19.13 -20.90 -20.70
N THR A 397 -18.71 -21.23 -19.49
CA THR A 397 -19.61 -21.53 -18.36
C THR A 397 -19.27 -20.64 -17.18
N LEU A 398 -20.28 -19.93 -16.68
CA LEU A 398 -20.21 -19.13 -15.46
C LEU A 398 -20.59 -20.00 -14.26
N PHE A 399 -19.78 -19.95 -13.20
CA PHE A 399 -20.07 -20.54 -11.90
C PHE A 399 -20.24 -19.40 -10.91
N TYR A 400 -21.31 -19.38 -10.11
CA TYR A 400 -21.48 -18.35 -9.06
C TYR A 400 -21.87 -18.94 -7.70
N GLN A 401 -21.47 -18.26 -6.63
CA GLN A 401 -21.79 -18.59 -5.24
C GLN A 401 -22.24 -17.31 -4.52
N ALA A 402 -23.39 -17.38 -3.85
CA ALA A 402 -23.95 -16.24 -3.11
C ALA A 402 -23.80 -16.43 -1.60
N ILE A 403 -23.14 -15.47 -0.95
CA ILE A 403 -22.82 -15.48 0.47
C ILE A 403 -23.68 -14.41 1.15
N ARG A 404 -24.66 -14.87 1.92
CA ARG A 404 -25.56 -14.02 2.73
C ARG A 404 -24.80 -13.46 3.94
N PRO A 405 -25.21 -12.30 4.48
CA PRO A 405 -24.57 -11.71 5.67
C PRO A 405 -24.54 -12.71 6.84
N GLY A 406 -23.41 -12.80 7.54
CA GLY A 406 -23.15 -13.75 8.63
C GLY A 406 -22.69 -15.15 8.22
N ASN A 407 -22.73 -15.50 6.92
CA ASN A 407 -22.40 -16.84 6.43
C ASN A 407 -21.08 -16.86 5.65
N TYR A 408 -20.09 -16.06 6.04
CA TYR A 408 -18.82 -15.98 5.34
C TYR A 408 -18.16 -17.37 5.20
N ILE A 409 -17.73 -17.69 3.97
CA ILE A 409 -17.08 -18.96 3.62
C ILE A 409 -15.60 -18.67 3.37
N ARG A 410 -14.72 -19.29 4.16
CA ARG A 410 -13.27 -19.18 3.98
C ARG A 410 -12.84 -19.98 2.75
N LYS A 411 -11.72 -19.58 2.12
CA LYS A 411 -11.08 -20.35 1.04
C LYS A 411 -10.80 -21.82 1.43
N THR A 412 -10.49 -22.06 2.71
CA THR A 412 -10.18 -23.38 3.26
C THR A 412 -11.40 -24.21 3.65
N ASP A 413 -12.60 -23.61 3.66
CA ASP A 413 -13.83 -24.32 4.03
C ASP A 413 -14.27 -25.19 2.85
N SER A 414 -14.71 -26.43 3.11
CA SER A 414 -15.18 -27.35 2.05
C SER A 414 -16.34 -26.78 1.23
N ALA A 415 -17.17 -25.93 1.84
CA ALA A 415 -18.27 -25.23 1.20
C ALA A 415 -17.81 -24.28 0.07
N PHE A 416 -16.55 -23.86 0.08
CA PHE A 416 -15.99 -23.02 -0.96
C PHE A 416 -16.00 -23.73 -2.32
N GLU A 417 -15.66 -25.01 -2.38
CA GLU A 417 -15.62 -25.78 -3.65
C GLU A 417 -16.95 -26.46 -3.99
N GLN A 418 -17.84 -26.69 -3.02
CA GLN A 418 -19.09 -27.44 -3.24
C GLN A 418 -20.31 -26.57 -3.55
N GLY A 419 -20.24 -25.25 -3.36
CA GLY A 419 -21.40 -24.36 -3.37
C GLY A 419 -21.61 -23.54 -4.65
N TRP A 420 -21.11 -23.97 -5.80
CA TRP A 420 -21.20 -23.23 -7.06
C TRP A 420 -22.45 -23.61 -7.88
N THR A 421 -23.15 -22.62 -8.42
CA THR A 421 -24.24 -22.79 -9.39
C THR A 421 -23.75 -22.47 -10.80
N GLU A 422 -24.05 -23.34 -11.75
CA GLU A 422 -23.61 -23.22 -13.14
C GLU A 422 -24.62 -22.48 -14.01
N LEU A 423 -24.13 -21.63 -14.92
CA LEU A 423 -24.89 -20.95 -15.96
C LEU A 423 -24.10 -20.96 -17.27
N PRO A 424 -24.68 -21.45 -18.38
CA PRO A 424 -24.04 -21.31 -19.69
C PRO A 424 -23.97 -19.83 -20.08
N MET A 425 -22.84 -19.40 -20.64
CA MET A 425 -22.67 -18.07 -21.22
C MET A 425 -22.91 -18.15 -22.73
N ALA A 426 -23.75 -17.27 -23.25
CA ALA A 426 -24.04 -17.19 -24.68
C ALA A 426 -23.15 -16.14 -25.34
N ASP A 427 -22.69 -16.43 -26.55
CA ASP A 427 -21.99 -15.44 -27.38
C ASP A 427 -22.94 -14.28 -27.71
N SER A 428 -22.44 -13.06 -27.59
CA SER A 428 -23.19 -11.87 -27.89
C SER A 428 -23.19 -11.65 -29.41
N THR A 429 -24.37 -11.54 -30.02
CA THR A 429 -24.48 -11.32 -31.48
C THR A 429 -24.02 -9.91 -31.92
N ALA A 430 -23.57 -9.06 -30.99
CA ALA A 430 -23.22 -7.66 -31.23
C ALA A 430 -21.72 -7.40 -31.24
N ASP A 431 -20.95 -8.14 -30.43
CA ASP A 431 -19.49 -8.10 -30.37
C ASP A 431 -18.96 -9.53 -30.48
N GLU A 432 -18.26 -9.83 -31.59
CA GLU A 432 -17.60 -11.13 -31.78
C GLU A 432 -16.69 -11.44 -30.57
N SER A 433 -16.71 -12.70 -30.11
CA SER A 433 -15.86 -13.20 -29.01
C SER A 433 -16.23 -12.71 -27.60
N VAL A 434 -17.42 -12.16 -27.37
CA VAL A 434 -17.91 -11.77 -26.04
C VAL A 434 -19.04 -12.68 -25.58
N PHE A 435 -18.75 -13.51 -24.57
CA PHE A 435 -19.73 -14.39 -23.96
C PHE A 435 -20.34 -13.72 -22.73
N SER A 436 -21.65 -13.87 -22.50
CA SER A 436 -22.32 -13.32 -21.32
C SER A 436 -23.39 -14.23 -20.73
N ALA A 437 -23.61 -14.09 -19.42
CA ALA A 437 -24.73 -14.70 -18.69
C ALA A 437 -25.34 -13.70 -17.71
N MET A 438 -26.61 -13.89 -17.39
CA MET A 438 -27.35 -13.10 -16.40
C MET A 438 -27.47 -13.87 -15.10
N ILE A 439 -26.88 -13.39 -14.02
CA ILE A 439 -27.13 -13.94 -12.69
C ILE A 439 -28.53 -13.46 -12.24
N PRO A 440 -29.44 -14.36 -11.84
CA PRO A 440 -30.84 -14.02 -11.55
C PRO A 440 -30.99 -12.94 -10.47
N ARG A 441 -31.98 -12.06 -10.63
CA ARG A 441 -32.28 -11.00 -9.66
C ARG A 441 -32.52 -11.50 -8.22
N SER A 442 -33.00 -12.74 -8.06
CA SER A 442 -33.26 -13.38 -6.77
C SER A 442 -32.00 -13.67 -5.96
N VAL A 443 -30.85 -13.74 -6.62
CA VAL A 443 -29.55 -13.92 -5.96
C VAL A 443 -29.11 -12.63 -5.28
N GLN A 444 -29.47 -11.48 -5.84
CA GLN A 444 -28.95 -10.17 -5.44
C GLN A 444 -29.69 -9.64 -4.20
N GLY A 445 -29.36 -10.15 -3.02
CA GLY A 445 -29.86 -9.59 -1.77
C GLY A 445 -29.02 -8.44 -1.27
N HIS A 446 -29.62 -7.59 -0.44
CA HIS A 446 -28.86 -6.59 0.30
C HIS A 446 -27.78 -7.27 1.18
N ARG A 447 -26.58 -6.66 1.25
CA ARG A 447 -25.39 -7.17 1.97
C ARG A 447 -24.93 -8.56 1.50
N THR A 448 -25.22 -8.94 0.26
CA THR A 448 -24.82 -10.25 -0.29
C THR A 448 -23.52 -10.12 -1.09
N LEU A 449 -22.49 -10.86 -0.68
CA LEU A 449 -21.28 -11.06 -1.48
C LEU A 449 -21.58 -12.15 -2.51
N VAL A 450 -21.32 -11.89 -3.79
CA VAL A 450 -21.44 -12.91 -4.83
C VAL A 450 -20.08 -13.13 -5.45
N ARG A 451 -19.59 -14.36 -5.38
CA ARG A 451 -18.38 -14.83 -6.03
C ARG A 451 -18.74 -15.47 -7.36
N TYR A 452 -17.86 -15.36 -8.35
CA TYR A 452 -18.01 -16.08 -9.61
C TYR A 452 -16.68 -16.48 -10.23
N ARG A 453 -16.70 -17.60 -10.96
CA ARG A 453 -15.62 -18.14 -11.78
C ARG A 453 -16.14 -18.39 -13.18
N ILE A 454 -15.25 -18.39 -14.18
CA ILE A 454 -15.63 -18.69 -15.56
C ILE A 454 -14.72 -19.81 -16.05
N ARG A 455 -15.31 -20.89 -16.56
CA ARG A 455 -14.58 -21.95 -17.25
C ARG A 455 -14.79 -21.81 -18.74
N VAL A 456 -13.69 -21.88 -19.49
CA VAL A 456 -13.66 -21.79 -20.94
C VAL A 456 -13.05 -23.06 -21.49
N GLU A 457 -13.65 -23.66 -22.52
CA GLU A 457 -13.17 -24.88 -23.18
C GLU A 457 -13.13 -24.67 -24.69
N ASP A 458 -12.05 -25.12 -25.35
CA ASP A 458 -11.89 -25.13 -26.81
C ASP A 458 -12.49 -26.41 -27.44
N LYS A 459 -12.53 -26.50 -28.77
CA LYS A 459 -13.04 -27.70 -29.47
C LYS A 459 -12.13 -28.93 -29.39
N LEU A 460 -10.89 -28.76 -28.96
CA LEU A 460 -9.90 -29.83 -28.83
C LEU A 460 -9.82 -30.40 -27.40
N GLY A 461 -10.61 -29.86 -26.46
CA GLY A 461 -10.76 -30.31 -25.09
C GLY A 461 -9.84 -29.63 -24.07
N ASN A 462 -9.07 -28.61 -24.45
CA ASN A 462 -8.35 -27.79 -23.48
C ASN A 462 -9.31 -26.83 -22.78
N ALA A 463 -9.14 -26.69 -21.47
CA ALA A 463 -9.97 -25.79 -20.68
C ALA A 463 -9.13 -24.97 -19.68
N VAL A 464 -9.64 -23.79 -19.36
CA VAL A 464 -9.08 -22.92 -18.31
C VAL A 464 -10.19 -22.33 -17.44
N THR A 465 -9.92 -22.21 -16.14
CA THR A 465 -10.80 -21.54 -15.18
C THR A 465 -10.22 -20.18 -14.80
N LEU A 466 -11.09 -19.17 -14.71
CA LEU A 466 -10.75 -17.78 -14.42
C LEU A 466 -11.33 -17.35 -13.06
N PRO A 467 -10.59 -16.53 -12.27
CA PRO A 467 -9.21 -16.10 -12.49
C PRO A 467 -8.22 -17.27 -12.59
N TYR A 468 -7.08 -17.05 -13.24
CA TYR A 468 -6.07 -18.09 -13.41
C TYR A 468 -5.56 -18.59 -12.06
N ALA A 469 -5.06 -19.82 -12.04
CA ALA A 469 -4.74 -20.53 -10.80
C ALA A 469 -3.59 -19.91 -9.97
N ASP A 470 -2.79 -19.03 -10.57
CA ASP A 470 -1.75 -18.26 -9.86
C ASP A 470 -2.32 -17.04 -9.10
N ASP A 471 -3.56 -16.63 -9.36
CA ASP A 471 -4.23 -15.55 -8.62
C ASP A 471 -4.60 -16.00 -7.20
N GLU A 472 -4.11 -15.28 -6.19
CA GLU A 472 -4.40 -15.55 -4.78
C GLU A 472 -5.90 -15.43 -4.46
N GLN A 473 -6.63 -14.66 -5.29
CA GLN A 473 -8.08 -14.57 -5.29
C GLN A 473 -8.67 -15.49 -6.40
N PRO A 474 -9.01 -16.75 -6.08
CA PRO A 474 -9.42 -17.77 -7.06
C PRO A 474 -10.86 -17.59 -7.59
N ASN A 475 -11.40 -16.38 -7.48
CA ASN A 475 -12.72 -16.00 -7.98
C ASN A 475 -12.77 -14.49 -8.22
N PHE A 476 -13.63 -14.06 -9.13
CA PHE A 476 -14.11 -12.69 -9.15
C PHE A 476 -15.21 -12.54 -8.10
N ALA A 477 -15.54 -11.30 -7.74
CA ALA A 477 -16.64 -11.05 -6.83
C ALA A 477 -17.25 -9.66 -7.04
N TYR A 478 -18.51 -9.51 -6.60
CA TYR A 478 -19.20 -8.24 -6.45
C TYR A 478 -20.03 -8.24 -5.17
N PHE A 479 -20.34 -7.05 -4.66
CA PHE A 479 -21.11 -6.89 -3.43
C PHE A 479 -22.42 -6.17 -3.71
N CYS A 480 -23.53 -6.82 -3.36
CA CYS A 480 -24.87 -6.26 -3.51
C CYS A 480 -25.19 -5.36 -2.30
N TYR A 481 -25.33 -4.06 -2.51
CA TYR A 481 -25.54 -3.12 -1.41
C TYR A 481 -26.51 -2.00 -1.77
N ASN A 482 -27.37 -1.61 -0.82
CA ASN A 482 -28.38 -0.56 -1.02
C ASN A 482 -27.90 0.81 -0.53
N GLY A 483 -26.61 0.92 -0.20
CA GLY A 483 -26.05 2.07 0.49
C GLY A 483 -26.12 1.94 2.01
N VAL A 484 -25.39 2.82 2.69
CA VAL A 484 -25.31 2.86 4.14
C VAL A 484 -26.62 3.44 4.72
N PRO A 485 -27.36 2.72 5.56
CA PRO A 485 -28.60 3.22 6.13
C PRO A 485 -28.35 4.28 7.21
N ALA A 486 -29.40 5.01 7.56
CA ALA A 486 -29.43 5.79 8.80
C ALA A 486 -29.24 4.86 10.01
N TRP A 487 -28.66 5.39 11.09
CA TRP A 487 -28.44 4.63 12.32
C TRP A 487 -29.09 5.33 13.50
N THR A 488 -29.78 4.58 14.37
CA THR A 488 -30.43 5.11 15.56
C THR A 488 -29.81 4.50 16.80
N GLY A 489 -29.33 5.33 17.71
CA GLY A 489 -28.71 4.89 18.96
C GLY A 489 -28.75 5.97 20.03
N SER A 490 -28.24 5.66 21.21
CA SER A 490 -28.16 6.59 22.34
C SER A 490 -26.78 6.52 22.98
N ASN A 491 -26.29 7.59 23.60
CA ASN A 491 -25.00 7.56 24.29
C ASN A 491 -24.93 6.50 25.41
N ARG A 492 -26.07 6.04 25.95
CA ARG A 492 -26.16 4.99 26.96
C ARG A 492 -27.37 4.12 26.67
N VAL A 493 -27.26 2.80 26.79
CA VAL A 493 -28.23 1.72 26.41
C VAL A 493 -29.75 1.94 26.70
N ASN A 494 -30.15 2.94 27.49
CA ASN A 494 -31.57 3.31 27.69
C ASN A 494 -31.77 4.85 27.78
N GLY A 495 -30.86 5.61 27.18
CA GLY A 495 -30.89 7.08 27.15
C GLY A 495 -31.76 7.61 26.01
N GLN A 496 -31.70 8.92 25.79
CA GLN A 496 -32.33 9.52 24.62
C GLN A 496 -31.66 9.02 23.34
N LYS A 497 -32.49 8.55 22.42
CA LYS A 497 -32.05 8.05 21.11
C LYS A 497 -32.03 9.19 20.12
N GLU A 498 -30.97 9.25 19.34
CA GLU A 498 -30.82 10.12 18.18
C GLU A 498 -30.78 9.27 16.91
N THR A 499 -31.21 9.86 15.80
CA THR A 499 -31.12 9.21 14.48
C THR A 499 -30.12 9.98 13.62
N PHE A 500 -29.01 9.31 13.33
CA PHE A 500 -27.98 9.79 12.44
C PHE A 500 -28.42 9.50 10.99
N PRO A 501 -28.72 10.53 10.18
CA PRO A 501 -29.22 10.34 8.83
C PRO A 501 -28.15 9.68 7.95
N SER A 502 -28.57 9.04 6.85
CA SER A 502 -27.65 8.43 5.89
C SER A 502 -26.59 9.42 5.38
N SER A 503 -26.90 10.72 5.27
CA SER A 503 -25.93 11.76 4.88
C SER A 503 -24.75 11.89 5.84
N VAL A 504 -24.97 11.70 7.15
CA VAL A 504 -23.90 11.64 8.16
C VAL A 504 -23.20 10.28 8.07
N MET A 505 -23.96 9.18 7.98
CA MET A 505 -23.38 7.84 7.91
C MET A 505 -22.55 7.60 6.63
N SER A 506 -22.77 8.37 5.57
CA SER A 506 -22.02 8.34 4.31
C SER A 506 -21.05 9.51 4.12
N SER A 507 -20.84 10.36 5.14
CA SER A 507 -19.91 11.51 5.02
C SER A 507 -18.45 11.06 4.97
N LEU A 508 -18.16 9.87 5.49
CA LEU A 508 -16.84 9.22 5.44
C LEU A 508 -16.88 7.99 4.52
N PRO A 509 -15.74 7.61 3.93
CA PRO A 509 -15.64 6.41 3.12
C PRO A 509 -15.96 5.16 3.96
N ALA A 510 -16.94 4.37 3.50
CA ALA A 510 -17.33 3.12 4.14
C ALA A 510 -16.42 1.96 3.70
N TYR A 511 -15.86 1.27 4.69
CA TYR A 511 -15.04 0.06 4.52
C TYR A 511 -15.79 -1.09 5.17
N HIS A 512 -16.26 -2.06 4.36
CA HIS A 512 -16.98 -3.23 4.86
C HIS A 512 -16.06 -4.44 4.88
N LEU A 513 -15.72 -4.93 6.07
CA LEU A 513 -15.07 -6.23 6.26
C LEU A 513 -16.15 -7.30 6.42
N ILE A 514 -16.23 -8.25 5.50
CA ILE A 514 -17.09 -9.44 5.60
C ILE A 514 -16.22 -10.59 6.11
N ALA A 515 -16.57 -11.18 7.23
CA ALA A 515 -15.75 -12.21 7.87
C ALA A 515 -16.59 -13.17 8.72
N ASN A 516 -15.99 -14.28 9.14
CA ASN A 516 -16.63 -15.19 10.08
C ASN A 516 -16.62 -14.58 11.50
N SER A 517 -17.73 -14.66 12.23
CA SER A 517 -17.87 -14.06 13.58
C SER A 517 -16.90 -14.62 14.62
N THR A 518 -16.57 -15.92 14.54
CA THR A 518 -15.56 -16.52 15.40
C THR A 518 -14.18 -15.94 15.12
N ASP A 519 -13.83 -15.71 13.86
CA ASP A 519 -12.53 -15.13 13.47
C ASP A 519 -12.42 -13.66 13.89
N VAL A 520 -13.51 -12.89 13.71
CA VAL A 520 -13.59 -11.50 14.20
C VAL A 520 -13.42 -11.46 15.71
N THR A 521 -14.11 -12.34 16.44
CA THR A 521 -14.02 -12.41 17.91
C THR A 521 -12.65 -12.86 18.38
N ASN A 522 -12.08 -13.90 17.78
CA ASN A 522 -10.75 -14.41 18.13
C ASN A 522 -9.69 -13.37 17.83
N SER A 523 -9.71 -12.78 16.64
CA SER A 523 -8.80 -11.71 16.27
C SER A 523 -8.89 -10.54 17.24
N GLN A 524 -10.09 -10.09 17.60
CA GLN A 524 -10.24 -8.82 18.30
C GLN A 524 -10.31 -8.94 19.81
N TYR A 525 -10.61 -10.09 20.40
CA TYR A 525 -10.88 -10.18 21.83
C TYR A 525 -10.30 -11.45 22.49
N ASN A 526 -9.48 -12.23 21.77
CA ASN A 526 -8.83 -13.42 22.31
C ASN A 526 -7.32 -13.34 22.12
N SER A 527 -6.59 -13.06 23.21
CA SER A 527 -5.12 -12.90 23.18
C SER A 527 -4.37 -14.16 22.75
N SER A 528 -4.96 -15.36 22.83
CA SER A 528 -4.35 -16.59 22.33
C SER A 528 -4.21 -16.61 20.80
N PHE A 529 -4.91 -15.71 20.11
CA PHE A 529 -4.84 -15.52 18.66
C PHE A 529 -4.14 -14.21 18.27
N ASP A 530 -3.42 -13.59 19.21
CA ASP A 530 -2.59 -12.45 18.88
C ASP A 530 -1.65 -12.82 17.74
N THR A 531 -1.54 -11.91 16.78
CA THR A 531 -0.74 -12.07 15.57
C THR A 531 -1.22 -13.09 14.55
N VAL A 532 -2.23 -13.93 14.86
CA VAL A 532 -2.82 -14.90 13.92
C VAL A 532 -3.56 -14.18 12.81
N HIS A 533 -3.35 -14.63 11.57
CA HIS A 533 -4.00 -14.10 10.38
C HIS A 533 -5.29 -14.87 10.11
N PHE A 534 -6.38 -14.13 9.90
CA PHE A 534 -7.69 -14.67 9.57
C PHE A 534 -8.15 -14.18 8.20
N ASN A 535 -8.97 -14.97 7.51
CA ASN A 535 -9.46 -14.64 6.17
C ASN A 535 -10.76 -13.83 6.20
N GLY A 536 -10.87 -12.85 5.31
CA GLY A 536 -12.07 -12.05 5.12
C GLY A 536 -12.14 -11.42 3.72
N THR A 537 -13.19 -10.63 3.48
CA THR A 537 -13.36 -9.83 2.27
C THR A 537 -13.48 -8.36 2.67
N LEU A 538 -12.67 -7.48 2.09
CA LEU A 538 -12.92 -6.04 2.20
C LEU A 538 -13.69 -5.54 0.98
N VAL A 539 -14.70 -4.71 1.19
CA VAL A 539 -15.39 -3.97 0.13
C VAL A 539 -15.15 -2.47 0.33
N TYR A 540 -14.67 -1.80 -0.72
CA TYR A 540 -14.44 -0.35 -0.74
C TYR A 540 -14.60 0.22 -2.15
N ASP A 541 -15.32 1.35 -2.29
CA ASP A 541 -15.58 2.03 -3.58
C ASP A 541 -16.12 1.06 -4.67
N GLY A 542 -16.90 0.07 -4.23
CA GLY A 542 -17.48 -1.00 -5.06
C GLY A 542 -16.51 -2.03 -5.59
N THR A 543 -15.26 -1.98 -5.15
CA THR A 543 -14.28 -3.01 -5.43
C THR A 543 -14.31 -4.02 -4.29
N VAL A 544 -14.37 -5.31 -4.66
CA VAL A 544 -14.29 -6.42 -3.71
C VAL A 544 -12.87 -6.95 -3.70
N TYR A 545 -12.24 -6.92 -2.53
CA TYR A 545 -10.95 -7.51 -2.23
C TYR A 545 -11.22 -8.77 -1.42
N ASP A 546 -11.35 -9.91 -2.11
CA ASP A 546 -11.77 -11.16 -1.52
C ASP A 546 -10.58 -12.01 -1.08
N HIS A 547 -10.78 -12.85 -0.06
CA HIS A 547 -9.73 -13.66 0.56
C HIS A 547 -8.50 -12.84 0.95
N ILE A 548 -8.73 -11.66 1.52
CA ILE A 548 -7.69 -10.89 2.20
C ILE A 548 -7.47 -11.46 3.60
N GLU A 549 -6.35 -11.10 4.22
CA GLU A 549 -6.11 -11.45 5.61
C GLU A 549 -6.31 -10.24 6.52
N PHE A 550 -6.76 -10.48 7.75
CA PHE A 550 -6.83 -9.48 8.80
C PHE A 550 -6.34 -10.05 10.13
N ARG A 551 -5.93 -9.16 11.03
CA ARG A 551 -5.64 -9.47 12.43
C ARG A 551 -5.75 -8.23 13.32
N ASN A 552 -5.67 -8.43 14.62
CA ASN A 552 -5.44 -7.35 15.55
C ASN A 552 -4.03 -6.77 15.44
N ARG A 553 -3.86 -5.55 15.93
CA ARG A 553 -2.58 -4.83 15.94
C ARG A 553 -2.27 -4.30 17.33
N GLY A 554 -0.98 -4.27 17.65
CA GLY A 554 -0.46 -3.83 18.94
C GLY A 554 0.22 -5.00 19.67
N GLU A 555 1.00 -4.67 20.69
CA GLU A 555 1.59 -5.65 21.61
C GLU A 555 0.96 -5.41 22.99
N PHE A 556 1.37 -4.33 23.67
CA PHE A 556 0.87 -4.01 25.02
C PHE A 556 -0.43 -3.22 25.04
N SER A 557 -0.76 -2.52 23.95
CA SER A 557 -1.90 -1.60 23.90
C SER A 557 -3.17 -2.21 23.30
N THR A 558 -3.08 -3.44 22.78
CA THR A 558 -4.10 -4.08 21.93
C THR A 558 -5.49 -4.07 22.56
N TYR A 559 -5.60 -4.43 23.84
CA TYR A 559 -6.88 -4.65 24.53
C TYR A 559 -7.23 -3.57 25.58
N VAL A 560 -6.40 -2.53 25.72
CA VAL A 560 -6.49 -1.58 26.85
C VAL A 560 -7.72 -0.68 26.76
N SER A 561 -8.09 -0.23 25.55
CA SER A 561 -9.28 0.61 25.33
C SER A 561 -10.56 -0.23 25.16
N GLY A 562 -10.44 -1.44 24.62
CA GLY A 562 -11.55 -2.31 24.22
C GLY A 562 -12.13 -2.00 22.82
N LYS A 563 -11.70 -0.90 22.19
CA LYS A 563 -11.92 -0.61 20.77
C LYS A 563 -10.60 -0.83 20.04
N ASN A 564 -10.43 -2.03 19.53
CA ASN A 564 -9.13 -2.56 19.16
C ASN A 564 -8.75 -2.17 17.73
N LYS A 565 -7.44 -2.23 17.48
CA LYS A 565 -6.79 -1.77 16.25
C LYS A 565 -6.70 -2.94 15.24
N TRP A 566 -6.86 -2.67 13.96
CA TRP A 566 -6.83 -3.68 12.89
C TRP A 566 -5.62 -3.52 12.00
N ARG A 567 -5.16 -4.63 11.43
CA ARG A 567 -4.28 -4.66 10.27
C ARG A 567 -4.86 -5.58 9.21
N LEU A 568 -4.92 -5.11 7.98
CA LEU A 568 -5.42 -5.87 6.83
C LEU A 568 -4.28 -6.02 5.80
N TYR A 569 -4.23 -7.19 5.16
CA TYR A 569 -3.25 -7.59 4.18
C TYR A 569 -3.94 -8.02 2.88
N PHE A 570 -3.55 -7.40 1.78
CA PHE A 570 -4.16 -7.59 0.47
C PHE A 570 -3.30 -8.49 -0.40
N ASN A 571 -3.98 -9.24 -1.28
CA ASN A 571 -3.36 -10.09 -2.28
C ASN A 571 -2.43 -9.29 -3.20
N ARG A 572 -1.40 -9.96 -3.73
CA ARG A 572 -0.19 -9.38 -4.33
C ARG A 572 -0.47 -8.35 -5.42
N THR A 573 -1.46 -8.63 -6.25
CA THR A 573 -1.88 -7.81 -7.40
C THR A 573 -3.24 -7.14 -7.18
N ARG A 574 -3.80 -7.22 -5.96
CA ARG A 574 -5.12 -6.68 -5.59
C ARG A 574 -5.01 -5.77 -4.37
N GLY A 575 -4.02 -4.87 -4.37
CA GLY A 575 -3.84 -3.88 -3.31
C GLY A 575 -5.01 -2.89 -3.23
N LEU A 576 -5.26 -2.34 -2.04
CA LEU A 576 -6.31 -1.35 -1.84
C LEU A 576 -5.94 -0.01 -2.49
N GLN A 577 -6.76 0.44 -3.44
CA GLN A 577 -6.68 1.80 -3.98
C GLN A 577 -7.54 2.79 -3.18
N ALA A 578 -7.07 3.19 -2.00
CA ALA A 578 -7.79 4.11 -1.12
C ALA A 578 -7.77 5.56 -1.63
N ARG A 579 -8.62 6.40 -1.03
CA ARG A 579 -8.65 7.85 -1.22
C ARG A 579 -8.25 8.58 0.07
N ASP A 580 -7.69 9.76 -0.07
CA ASP A 580 -7.47 10.68 1.05
C ASP A 580 -8.78 11.36 1.50
N ASN A 581 -8.71 12.18 2.55
CA ASN A 581 -9.87 12.93 3.07
C ASN A 581 -10.48 13.92 2.04
N HIS A 582 -9.78 14.26 0.96
CA HIS A 582 -10.27 15.13 -0.11
C HIS A 582 -10.83 14.32 -1.30
N GLY A 583 -10.93 13.00 -1.18
CA GLY A 583 -11.45 12.11 -2.22
C GLY A 583 -10.45 11.80 -3.34
N ARG A 584 -9.20 12.27 -3.25
CA ARG A 584 -8.15 11.98 -4.23
C ARG A 584 -7.64 10.56 -4.01
N ARG A 585 -7.50 9.78 -5.08
CA ARG A 585 -6.90 8.45 -4.99
C ARG A 585 -5.42 8.60 -4.67
N TYR A 586 -4.89 7.74 -3.79
CA TYR A 586 -3.46 7.56 -3.69
C TYR A 586 -2.90 7.08 -5.04
N ALA A 587 -1.62 7.30 -5.31
CA ALA A 587 -0.98 6.82 -6.51
C ALA A 587 -0.77 5.30 -6.45
N GLN A 588 -0.40 4.77 -5.28
CA GLN A 588 -0.04 3.36 -5.12
C GLN A 588 -1.12 2.55 -4.40
N ALA A 589 -1.51 1.42 -5.00
CA ALA A 589 -2.37 0.43 -4.35
C ALA A 589 -1.66 -0.21 -3.15
N LYS A 590 -2.29 -0.22 -1.97
CA LYS A 590 -1.65 -0.60 -0.70
C LYS A 590 -1.81 -2.10 -0.41
N LYS A 591 -0.70 -2.80 -0.15
CA LYS A 591 -0.69 -4.24 0.24
C LYS A 591 -0.99 -4.46 1.72
N THR A 592 -0.65 -3.50 2.57
CA THR A 592 -0.96 -3.56 4.01
C THR A 592 -1.51 -2.22 4.45
N ILE A 593 -2.56 -2.24 5.27
CA ILE A 593 -3.11 -1.03 5.89
C ILE A 593 -3.28 -1.24 7.39
N ASN A 594 -3.28 -0.15 8.16
CA ASN A 594 -3.54 -0.18 9.58
C ASN A 594 -4.78 0.69 9.87
N LEU A 595 -5.70 0.20 10.70
CA LEU A 595 -6.83 0.98 11.20
C LEU A 595 -6.71 1.14 12.71
N ASN A 596 -6.55 2.37 13.18
CA ASN A 596 -6.54 2.69 14.61
C ASN A 596 -7.94 3.03 15.10
N GLY A 597 -8.28 2.59 16.31
CA GLY A 597 -9.61 2.74 16.89
C GLY A 597 -9.98 4.16 17.35
N CYS A 598 -9.20 5.20 17.00
CA CYS A 598 -9.42 6.57 17.46
C CYS A 598 -9.53 6.67 19.00
N ALA A 599 -8.71 5.89 19.70
CA ALA A 599 -8.73 5.73 21.13
C ALA A 599 -7.29 5.60 21.64
N SER A 600 -6.76 6.65 22.28
CA SER A 600 -5.49 6.53 22.98
C SER A 600 -5.63 5.49 24.11
N PRO A 601 -4.93 4.35 24.06
CA PRO A 601 -5.11 3.26 25.01
C PRO A 601 -4.68 3.64 26.42
N TRP A 602 -3.65 4.48 26.53
CA TRP A 602 -3.06 4.87 27.81
C TRP A 602 -3.63 6.19 28.37
N MET A 603 -4.38 6.95 27.58
CA MET A 603 -4.89 8.28 27.95
C MET A 603 -6.42 8.40 27.80
N PRO A 604 -7.22 7.73 28.66
CA PRO A 604 -8.66 7.94 28.70
C PRO A 604 -9.05 9.40 29.01
N VAL A 605 -8.19 10.20 29.62
CA VAL A 605 -8.37 11.66 29.74
C VAL A 605 -8.51 12.37 28.38
N ASN A 606 -7.93 11.83 27.32
CA ASN A 606 -8.05 12.33 25.94
C ASN A 606 -9.21 11.69 25.16
N ARG A 607 -10.05 10.88 25.80
CA ARG A 607 -11.21 10.24 25.16
C ARG A 607 -12.15 11.29 24.57
N GLY A 608 -12.47 11.13 23.29
CA GLY A 608 -13.24 12.08 22.48
C GLY A 608 -12.39 12.90 21.51
N MET A 609 -11.06 12.78 21.48
CA MET A 609 -10.23 13.38 20.41
C MET A 609 -10.47 12.76 19.02
N ALA A 610 -11.16 11.62 18.96
CA ALA A 610 -11.59 10.99 17.71
C ALA A 610 -10.45 10.66 16.72
N GLY A 611 -9.22 10.45 17.22
CA GLY A 611 -8.04 10.12 16.42
C GLY A 611 -7.34 11.34 15.82
N MET A 612 -7.81 12.56 16.11
CA MET A 612 -7.20 13.80 15.68
C MET A 612 -5.75 13.94 16.18
N GLU A 613 -5.44 13.45 17.37
CA GLU A 613 -4.10 13.50 17.94
C GLU A 613 -3.07 12.79 17.05
N GLU A 614 -3.38 11.58 16.60
CA GLU A 614 -2.51 10.81 15.70
C GLU A 614 -2.53 11.37 14.27
N ALA A 615 -3.72 11.73 13.77
CA ALA A 615 -3.87 12.26 12.42
C ALA A 615 -3.09 13.56 12.23
N ILE A 616 -3.26 14.53 13.14
CA ILE A 616 -2.54 15.80 13.17
C ILE A 616 -1.06 15.55 13.37
N GLY A 617 -0.67 14.62 14.25
CA GLY A 617 0.73 14.20 14.41
C GLY A 617 1.37 13.88 13.06
N PHE A 618 0.90 12.84 12.37
CA PHE A 618 1.47 12.42 11.08
C PHE A 618 1.41 13.50 9.99
N LYS A 619 0.27 14.19 9.87
CA LYS A 619 0.10 15.23 8.84
C LYS A 619 1.00 16.44 9.11
N LEU A 620 1.24 16.79 10.37
CA LEU A 620 2.12 17.90 10.75
C LEU A 620 3.58 17.61 10.41
N TYR A 621 4.06 16.37 10.58
CA TYR A 621 5.38 15.98 10.08
C TYR A 621 5.50 16.23 8.58
N SER A 622 4.50 15.82 7.80
CA SER A 622 4.49 16.00 6.34
C SER A 622 4.43 17.47 5.95
N LEU A 623 3.57 18.25 6.62
CA LEU A 623 3.45 19.70 6.42
C LEU A 623 4.79 20.41 6.71
N ALA A 624 5.51 19.97 7.72
CA ALA A 624 6.82 20.49 8.10
C ALA A 624 7.98 19.87 7.30
N GLY A 625 7.73 19.28 6.13
CA GLY A 625 8.78 18.75 5.24
C GLY A 625 9.50 17.51 5.76
N GLY A 626 8.91 16.78 6.72
CA GLY A 626 9.40 15.48 7.17
C GLY A 626 8.70 14.31 6.46
N LEU A 627 9.23 13.10 6.64
CA LEU A 627 8.61 11.87 6.13
C LEU A 627 7.66 11.27 7.18
N ALA A 628 6.40 11.04 6.82
CA ALA A 628 5.41 10.43 7.71
C ALA A 628 4.32 9.66 6.95
N PRO A 629 3.75 8.59 7.54
CA PRO A 629 2.59 7.88 6.99
C PRO A 629 1.42 8.80 6.63
N ALA A 630 0.77 8.54 5.49
CA ALA A 630 -0.49 9.20 5.15
C ALA A 630 -1.64 8.68 6.04
N THR A 631 -2.60 9.55 6.35
CA THR A 631 -3.77 9.24 7.18
C THR A 631 -5.07 9.83 6.65
N HIS A 632 -6.17 9.09 6.82
CA HIS A 632 -7.55 9.53 6.51
C HIS A 632 -8.56 8.83 7.43
N PHE A 633 -9.75 9.43 7.59
CA PHE A 633 -10.81 8.88 8.44
C PHE A 633 -11.68 7.89 7.67
N VAL A 634 -12.14 6.85 8.37
CA VAL A 634 -12.89 5.72 7.79
C VAL A 634 -14.15 5.45 8.61
N HIS A 635 -15.26 5.24 7.92
CA HIS A 635 -16.43 4.56 8.48
C HIS A 635 -16.20 3.06 8.37
N PHE A 636 -15.81 2.43 9.47
CA PHE A 636 -15.54 1.00 9.47
C PHE A 636 -16.79 0.19 9.83
N ARG A 637 -17.04 -0.86 9.05
CA ARG A 637 -18.17 -1.78 9.21
C ARG A 637 -17.69 -3.21 9.12
N VAL A 638 -18.21 -4.09 9.97
CA VAL A 638 -17.90 -5.52 9.94
C VAL A 638 -19.20 -6.31 9.80
N ILE A 639 -19.33 -7.06 8.71
CA ILE A 639 -20.46 -7.95 8.42
C ILE A 639 -20.04 -9.36 8.83
N ASP A 640 -20.33 -9.72 10.08
CA ASP A 640 -20.05 -11.05 10.64
C ASP A 640 -21.30 -11.77 11.14
N ASP A 641 -22.45 -11.11 11.11
CA ASP A 641 -23.77 -11.69 11.37
C ASP A 641 -24.85 -11.18 10.38
N ALA A 642 -26.10 -11.62 10.57
CA ALA A 642 -27.21 -11.28 9.69
C ALA A 642 -27.78 -9.86 9.94
N GLU A 643 -27.62 -9.28 11.13
CA GLU A 643 -28.19 -7.98 11.50
C GLU A 643 -27.32 -6.84 10.93
N GLU A 644 -27.92 -5.84 10.25
CA GLU A 644 -27.15 -4.66 9.80
C GLU A 644 -27.09 -3.58 10.89
N ALA A 645 -28.16 -3.50 11.68
CA ALA A 645 -28.37 -2.51 12.71
C ALA A 645 -29.17 -3.13 13.88
N PRO A 646 -29.07 -2.54 15.08
CA PRO A 646 -29.78 -3.02 16.28
C PRO A 646 -31.27 -3.26 16.08
N THR A 647 -31.74 -4.46 16.42
CA THR A 647 -33.17 -4.77 16.57
C THR A 647 -33.64 -4.41 17.99
N GLY A 648 -34.92 -4.12 18.20
CA GLY A 648 -35.46 -3.44 19.40
C GLY A 648 -35.29 -4.09 20.80
N SER A 649 -34.37 -5.03 20.99
CA SER A 649 -34.05 -5.61 22.31
C SER A 649 -33.21 -4.65 23.18
N ARG A 650 -33.36 -4.77 24.51
CA ARG A 650 -32.84 -3.81 25.50
C ARG A 650 -31.31 -3.66 25.54
N ASN A 651 -30.55 -4.58 24.92
CA ASN A 651 -29.08 -4.54 24.87
C ASN A 651 -28.51 -4.59 23.45
N ALA A 652 -29.35 -4.59 22.41
CA ALA A 652 -28.91 -4.77 21.03
C ALA A 652 -28.33 -3.51 20.37
N GLN A 653 -28.29 -2.34 21.04
CA GLN A 653 -27.81 -1.08 20.44
C GLN A 653 -26.42 -1.19 19.80
N TYR A 654 -25.59 -2.09 20.31
CA TYR A 654 -24.23 -2.28 19.84
C TYR A 654 -24.05 -3.44 18.85
N ASN A 655 -25.14 -4.09 18.45
CA ASN A 655 -25.12 -5.18 17.47
C ASN A 655 -25.19 -4.64 16.03
N GLY A 656 -24.81 -5.49 15.08
CA GLY A 656 -24.82 -5.21 13.65
C GLY A 656 -23.49 -4.63 13.15
N ASP A 657 -23.54 -4.05 11.95
CA ASP A 657 -22.34 -3.79 11.16
C ASP A 657 -21.48 -2.64 11.68
N LEU A 658 -22.06 -1.69 12.42
CA LEU A 658 -21.41 -0.42 12.72
C LEU A 658 -20.29 -0.59 13.75
N TRP A 659 -19.03 -0.45 13.32
CA TRP A 659 -17.89 -0.32 14.22
C TRP A 659 -17.46 1.14 14.43
N GLY A 660 -17.99 2.08 13.64
CA GLY A 660 -17.82 3.52 13.85
C GLY A 660 -16.55 4.09 13.22
N LEU A 661 -16.01 5.14 13.86
CA LEU A 661 -14.91 5.94 13.32
C LEU A 661 -13.57 5.23 13.53
N TYR A 662 -12.79 5.06 12.46
CA TYR A 662 -11.42 4.56 12.52
C TYR A 662 -10.48 5.50 11.76
N LEU A 663 -9.21 5.50 12.16
CA LEU A 663 -8.15 6.23 11.45
C LEU A 663 -7.33 5.26 10.62
N TYR A 664 -7.34 5.42 9.30
CA TYR A 664 -6.39 4.77 8.42
C TYR A 664 -4.99 5.34 8.66
N ILE A 665 -3.99 4.45 8.78
CA ILE A 665 -2.57 4.79 8.82
C ILE A 665 -1.83 3.92 7.80
N GLU A 666 -1.16 4.60 6.87
CA GLU A 666 -0.33 3.98 5.84
C GLU A 666 0.75 3.06 6.46
N HIS A 667 0.96 1.90 5.86
CA HIS A 667 2.04 1.02 6.25
C HIS A 667 3.35 1.49 5.60
N THR A 668 4.46 1.53 6.35
CA THR A 668 5.75 2.03 5.86
C THR A 668 6.55 0.91 5.19
N ASP A 669 6.12 0.47 4.01
CA ASP A 669 6.82 -0.49 3.13
C ASP A 669 7.33 0.22 1.86
N SER A 670 7.66 -0.51 0.79
CA SER A 670 8.05 0.08 -0.50
C SER A 670 7.00 1.05 -1.07
N ARG A 671 5.70 0.79 -0.87
CA ARG A 671 4.63 1.65 -1.42
C ARG A 671 4.54 2.99 -0.71
N PHE A 672 5.03 3.07 0.53
CA PHE A 672 5.20 4.35 1.23
C PHE A 672 6.29 5.20 0.57
N LEU A 673 7.36 4.58 0.07
CA LEU A 673 8.42 5.25 -0.69
C LEU A 673 7.92 5.65 -2.08
N ASP A 674 7.30 4.72 -2.81
CA ASP A 674 6.80 4.94 -4.17
C ASP A 674 5.73 6.06 -4.22
N GLU A 675 4.84 6.14 -3.23
CA GLU A 675 3.83 7.21 -3.11
C GLU A 675 4.47 8.61 -3.05
N ARG A 676 5.72 8.70 -2.61
CA ARG A 676 6.48 9.94 -2.42
C ARG A 676 7.58 10.11 -3.46
N GLY A 677 7.68 9.23 -4.45
CA GLY A 677 8.75 9.25 -5.45
C GLY A 677 10.14 9.03 -4.87
N LEU A 678 10.25 8.40 -3.69
CA LEU A 678 11.52 8.11 -3.04
C LEU A 678 12.17 6.85 -3.64
N PRO A 679 13.50 6.78 -3.79
CA PRO A 679 14.18 5.57 -4.23
C PRO A 679 13.91 4.37 -3.32
N ASP A 680 13.86 3.17 -3.91
CA ASP A 680 13.69 1.94 -3.15
C ASP A 680 14.86 1.71 -2.19
N GLY A 681 14.56 1.54 -0.91
CA GLY A 681 15.56 1.37 0.13
C GLY A 681 15.02 0.67 1.37
N ASN A 682 15.89 0.37 2.32
CA ASN A 682 15.56 -0.37 3.52
C ASN A 682 14.71 0.50 4.45
N VAL A 683 13.60 -0.05 4.93
CA VAL A 683 12.74 0.60 5.93
C VAL A 683 12.70 -0.28 7.17
N TYR A 684 13.02 0.27 8.33
CA TYR A 684 13.12 -0.45 9.60
C TYR A 684 12.15 0.10 10.62
N LYS A 685 11.26 -0.75 11.14
CA LYS A 685 10.56 -0.49 12.40
C LYS A 685 11.50 -0.81 13.55
N ILE A 686 11.69 0.14 14.47
CA ILE A 686 12.59 -0.08 15.59
C ILE A 686 11.81 -0.64 16.78
N GLU A 687 12.20 -1.83 17.21
CA GLU A 687 11.61 -2.55 18.33
C GLU A 687 12.69 -3.19 19.19
N ARG A 688 12.71 -2.93 20.51
CA ARG A 688 13.77 -3.39 21.42
C ARG A 688 15.19 -3.07 20.92
N SER A 689 15.37 -1.97 20.20
CA SER A 689 16.59 -1.56 19.48
C SER A 689 16.98 -2.38 18.24
N ASN A 690 16.21 -3.43 17.92
CA ASN A 690 16.34 -4.16 16.68
C ASN A 690 15.65 -3.40 15.54
N GLY A 691 16.22 -3.52 14.34
CA GLY A 691 15.62 -3.01 13.13
C GLY A 691 14.83 -4.11 12.45
N ASP A 692 13.53 -4.15 12.71
CA ASP A 692 12.58 -5.05 12.05
C ASP A 692 12.28 -4.50 10.66
N LYS A 693 12.83 -5.16 9.65
CA LYS A 693 12.74 -4.71 8.26
C LYS A 693 11.30 -4.80 7.74
N ARG A 694 10.76 -3.66 7.30
CA ARG A 694 9.47 -3.51 6.60
C ARG A 694 9.62 -3.42 5.08
N ASN A 695 10.77 -2.97 4.60
CA ASN A 695 11.13 -3.01 3.18
C ASN A 695 12.59 -3.38 3.00
N GLN A 696 12.89 -4.16 1.96
CA GLN A 696 14.24 -4.50 1.51
C GLN A 696 14.52 -3.79 0.19
N GLY A 697 15.46 -2.85 0.17
CA GLY A 697 15.95 -2.24 -1.07
C GLY A 697 16.81 -3.23 -1.86
N SER A 698 16.71 -3.22 -3.20
CA SER A 698 17.44 -4.17 -4.05
C SER A 698 18.96 -4.10 -3.95
N THR A 699 19.52 -2.91 -3.67
CA THR A 699 20.98 -2.66 -3.60
C THR A 699 21.55 -2.62 -2.17
N GLN A 700 20.71 -2.78 -1.15
CA GLN A 700 21.08 -2.55 0.24
C GLN A 700 21.19 -3.85 1.06
N SER A 701 21.70 -3.74 2.29
CA SER A 701 21.97 -4.89 3.17
C SER A 701 20.74 -5.79 3.33
N ILE A 702 20.90 -7.10 3.06
CA ILE A 702 19.87 -8.13 3.27
C ILE A 702 19.62 -8.43 4.75
N THR A 703 20.63 -8.24 5.59
CA THR A 703 20.51 -8.32 7.05
C THR A 703 20.26 -6.92 7.63
N SER A 704 20.04 -6.81 8.95
CA SER A 704 19.98 -5.51 9.64
C SER A 704 21.37 -4.96 10.00
N SER A 705 22.43 -5.35 9.27
CA SER A 705 23.82 -4.95 9.57
C SER A 705 24.08 -3.45 9.37
N ASP A 706 23.42 -2.83 8.40
CA ASP A 706 23.42 -1.38 8.15
C ASP A 706 22.79 -0.61 9.33
N TRP A 707 21.60 -1.03 9.78
CA TRP A 707 20.96 -0.48 10.98
C TRP A 707 21.85 -0.64 12.21
N ASN A 708 22.40 -1.84 12.44
CA ASN A 708 23.25 -2.10 13.59
C ASN A 708 24.54 -1.25 13.57
N SER A 709 25.09 -0.99 12.39
CA SER A 709 26.25 -0.13 12.20
C SER A 709 25.90 1.34 12.47
N PHE A 710 24.81 1.84 11.89
CA PHE A 710 24.33 3.20 12.13
C PHE A 710 24.01 3.43 13.62
N ARG A 711 23.29 2.51 14.25
CA ARG A 711 22.98 2.55 15.69
C ARG A 711 24.21 2.54 16.58
N SER A 712 25.17 1.68 16.27
CA SER A 712 26.45 1.65 17.01
C SER A 712 27.23 2.95 16.78
N GLY A 713 27.14 3.52 15.58
CA GLY A 713 27.75 4.78 15.19
C GLY A 713 27.21 5.96 15.96
N TYR A 714 25.90 6.21 15.91
CA TYR A 714 25.26 7.33 16.63
C TYR A 714 25.31 7.14 18.15
N GLY A 715 25.47 5.91 18.63
CA GLY A 715 25.66 5.56 20.04
C GLY A 715 27.04 5.94 20.61
N ARG A 716 27.96 6.49 19.80
CA ARG A 716 29.31 6.93 20.19
C ARG A 716 29.51 8.43 19.94
N SER A 717 30.72 8.94 20.16
CA SER A 717 31.10 10.28 19.70
C SER A 717 31.50 10.17 18.23
N GLN A 718 30.98 11.07 17.39
CA GLN A 718 31.21 11.07 15.94
C GLN A 718 31.59 12.49 15.47
N PRO A 719 32.47 12.64 14.46
CA PRO A 719 32.80 13.94 13.90
C PRO A 719 31.60 14.55 13.16
N LEU A 720 31.63 15.87 12.95
CA LEU A 720 30.59 16.61 12.23
C LEU A 720 30.28 16.00 10.86
N GLN A 721 31.31 15.64 10.10
CA GLN A 721 31.17 15.08 8.76
C GLN A 721 30.45 13.73 8.78
N TRP A 722 30.69 12.89 9.79
CA TRP A 722 29.99 11.61 9.90
C TRP A 722 28.48 11.80 9.99
N TRP A 723 28.01 12.80 10.76
CA TRP A 723 26.59 13.13 10.81
C TRP A 723 26.05 13.64 9.49
N ARG A 724 26.82 14.47 8.76
CA ARG A 724 26.46 14.93 7.40
C ARG A 724 26.32 13.76 6.44
N ASP A 725 27.19 12.76 6.53
CA ASP A 725 27.24 11.64 5.57
C ASP A 725 26.23 10.52 5.89
N ASN A 726 25.66 10.49 7.10
CA ASN A 726 24.85 9.34 7.57
C ASN A 726 23.42 9.72 7.99
N LEU A 727 23.11 10.98 8.28
CA LEU A 727 21.78 11.36 8.77
C LEU A 727 21.23 12.49 7.92
N ASP A 728 19.99 12.34 7.45
CA ASP A 728 19.27 13.46 6.91
C ASP A 728 18.86 14.40 8.04
N LEU A 729 19.70 15.41 8.24
CA LEU A 729 19.59 16.34 9.35
C LEU A 729 18.37 17.26 9.26
N PRO A 730 17.96 17.78 8.08
CA PRO A 730 16.71 18.52 7.97
C PRO A 730 15.50 17.71 8.45
N THR A 731 15.38 16.44 8.04
CA THR A 731 14.31 15.55 8.51
C THR A 731 14.42 15.30 10.01
N TYR A 732 15.63 15.10 10.55
CA TYR A 732 15.82 14.94 12.00
C TYR A 732 15.45 16.19 12.81
N TYR A 733 15.78 17.39 12.33
CA TYR A 733 15.43 18.64 12.99
C TYR A 733 13.91 18.82 13.05
N THR A 734 13.23 18.61 11.92
CA THR A 734 11.76 18.58 11.86
C THR A 734 11.22 17.50 12.81
N PHE A 735 11.82 16.32 12.82
CA PHE A 735 11.36 15.22 13.67
C PHE A 735 11.39 15.59 15.17
N ARG A 736 12.48 16.22 15.61
CA ARG A 736 12.59 16.69 17.00
C ARG A 736 11.60 17.82 17.28
N CYS A 737 11.51 18.82 16.41
CA CYS A 737 10.62 19.97 16.62
C CYS A 737 9.16 19.54 16.70
N VAL A 738 8.68 18.73 15.75
CA VAL A 738 7.28 18.28 15.73
C VAL A 738 6.96 17.46 16.98
N ASN A 739 7.84 16.56 17.44
CA ASN A 739 7.65 15.84 18.71
C ASN A 739 7.51 16.78 19.93
N ARG A 740 8.14 17.96 19.93
CA ARG A 740 7.91 18.97 20.99
C ARG A 740 6.53 19.60 20.87
N ILE A 741 6.13 20.01 19.66
CA ILE A 741 4.84 20.66 19.39
C ILE A 741 3.68 19.77 19.85
N ILE A 742 3.70 18.49 19.45
CA ILE A 742 2.64 17.52 19.77
C ILE A 742 2.83 16.87 21.15
N SER A 743 3.91 17.21 21.87
CA SER A 743 4.36 16.55 23.10
C SER A 743 4.25 15.03 23.02
N ASN A 744 5.07 14.44 22.14
CA ASN A 744 5.17 12.99 22.07
C ASN A 744 6.02 12.48 23.23
N VAL A 745 5.34 12.04 24.29
CA VAL A 745 5.99 11.60 25.52
C VAL A 745 6.52 10.17 25.45
N ASP A 746 6.21 9.43 24.37
CA ASP A 746 6.64 8.04 24.17
C ASP A 746 7.85 7.87 23.23
N ILE A 747 8.51 8.98 22.88
CA ILE A 747 9.82 8.96 22.22
C ILE A 747 10.90 8.49 23.19
N ARG A 748 11.51 7.34 22.86
CA ARG A 748 12.63 6.74 23.57
C ARG A 748 13.54 5.94 22.66
N GLU A 749 14.76 5.65 23.12
CA GLU A 749 15.71 4.80 22.39
C GLU A 749 15.11 3.40 22.17
N GLY A 750 15.33 2.82 20.99
CA GLY A 750 14.93 1.43 20.70
C GLY A 750 13.45 1.13 20.44
N TRP A 751 12.53 2.10 20.48
CA TRP A 751 11.09 1.89 20.24
C TRP A 751 10.44 3.02 19.42
N ASN A 752 9.19 2.82 18.99
CA ASN A 752 8.22 3.84 18.54
C ASN A 752 8.71 4.80 17.44
N LYS A 753 9.48 4.26 16.48
CA LYS A 753 9.93 4.99 15.30
C LYS A 753 10.25 4.03 14.17
N VAL A 754 10.21 4.57 12.97
CA VAL A 754 10.69 3.93 11.77
C VAL A 754 11.91 4.71 11.27
N PHE A 755 12.85 4.02 10.64
CA PHE A 755 13.91 4.66 9.87
C PHE A 755 13.87 4.17 8.43
N TYR A 756 14.05 5.10 7.49
CA TYR A 756 14.31 4.81 6.09
C TYR A 756 15.79 5.05 5.82
N HIS A 757 16.48 4.04 5.28
CA HIS A 757 17.86 4.14 4.83
C HIS A 757 17.84 4.36 3.32
N HIS A 758 18.05 5.61 2.92
CA HIS A 758 18.05 6.00 1.53
C HIS A 758 19.28 5.39 0.80
N PRO A 759 19.19 5.02 -0.49
CA PRO A 759 20.31 4.43 -1.24
C PRO A 759 21.58 5.28 -1.33
N ASP A 760 21.49 6.59 -1.06
CA ASP A 760 22.66 7.49 -0.97
C ASP A 760 23.43 7.39 0.36
N GLY A 761 22.94 6.60 1.32
CA GLY A 761 23.56 6.37 2.62
C GLY A 761 22.92 7.14 3.79
N HIS A 762 22.01 8.09 3.54
CA HIS A 762 21.38 8.86 4.61
C HIS A 762 20.25 8.09 5.30
N TRP A 763 20.17 8.27 6.61
CA TRP A 763 19.09 7.75 7.45
C TRP A 763 18.05 8.84 7.73
N HIS A 764 16.79 8.56 7.43
CA HIS A 764 15.67 9.46 7.66
C HIS A 764 14.76 8.91 8.77
N PRO A 765 14.51 9.65 9.86
CA PRO A 765 13.53 9.26 10.86
C PRO A 765 12.10 9.45 10.35
N VAL A 766 11.24 8.47 10.62
CA VAL A 766 9.82 8.47 10.30
C VAL A 766 9.04 8.22 11.60
N PRO A 767 8.07 9.06 11.98
CA PRO A 767 7.29 8.88 13.20
C PRO A 767 6.46 7.60 13.10
N TRP A 768 6.28 6.92 14.23
CA TRP A 768 5.44 5.73 14.32
C TRP A 768 4.90 5.58 15.75
N ASP A 769 3.71 5.00 15.88
CA ASP A 769 3.02 4.77 17.16
C ASP A 769 2.81 6.06 17.97
N LEU A 770 2.01 6.97 17.39
CA LEU A 770 1.75 8.29 17.95
C LEU A 770 0.55 8.28 18.93
N ASP A 771 0.34 7.22 19.71
CA ASP A 771 -0.86 7.08 20.54
C ASP A 771 -0.76 7.78 21.92
N MET A 772 0.38 8.40 22.24
CA MET A 772 0.64 9.15 23.47
C MET A 772 1.08 10.60 23.20
N LEU A 773 0.14 11.43 22.72
CA LEU A 773 0.35 12.83 22.37
C LEU A 773 -0.52 13.79 23.20
N ILE A 774 -0.16 15.07 23.20
CA ILE A 774 -0.88 16.14 23.91
C ILE A 774 -0.96 15.83 25.41
N ILE A 775 0.20 15.45 25.96
CA ILE A 775 0.37 15.12 27.37
C ILE A 775 1.41 16.08 27.95
N PRO A 776 1.06 16.80 29.02
CA PRO A 776 1.88 17.83 29.66
C PRO A 776 2.82 17.24 30.73
N GLU A 777 3.48 16.13 30.44
CA GLU A 777 4.31 15.43 31.42
C GLU A 777 5.38 14.60 30.72
N THR A 778 6.50 14.35 31.40
CA THR A 778 7.55 13.47 30.87
C THR A 778 7.28 12.01 31.21
N HIS A 779 6.90 11.19 30.22
CA HIS A 779 6.87 9.73 30.41
C HIS A 779 8.26 9.11 30.21
N TRP A 780 8.95 9.49 29.13
CA TRP A 780 10.34 9.13 28.84
C TRP A 780 11.21 10.37 28.64
N GLN A 781 12.48 10.16 28.28
CA GLN A 781 13.45 11.23 28.03
C GLN A 781 13.00 12.21 26.93
N GLY A 782 12.08 11.81 26.04
CA GLY A 782 11.59 12.67 24.95
C GLY A 782 12.66 12.96 23.89
N SER A 783 13.75 12.20 23.90
CA SER A 783 14.82 12.24 22.90
C SER A 783 15.40 10.83 22.68
N ILE A 784 16.25 10.71 21.67
CA ILE A 784 16.97 9.49 21.30
C ILE A 784 18.45 9.84 21.14
N ASN A 785 19.34 8.85 21.18
CA ASN A 785 20.80 9.07 21.19
C ASN A 785 21.32 9.87 19.98
N ILE A 786 20.56 9.94 18.88
CA ILE A 786 20.85 10.83 17.75
C ILE A 786 21.01 12.29 18.18
N GLU A 787 20.42 12.71 19.32
CA GLU A 787 20.60 14.07 19.86
C GLU A 787 22.06 14.44 20.13
N ARG A 788 22.96 13.47 20.21
CA ARG A 788 24.40 13.68 20.28
C ARG A 788 24.93 14.53 19.14
N CYS A 789 24.31 14.48 17.95
CA CYS A 789 24.66 15.38 16.87
C CYS A 789 24.54 16.86 17.31
N LEU A 790 23.50 17.20 18.07
CA LEU A 790 23.24 18.56 18.56
C LEU A 790 24.07 18.90 19.81
N SER A 791 24.29 17.94 20.71
CA SER A 791 25.03 18.20 21.95
C SER A 791 26.55 18.26 21.75
N GLN A 792 27.08 17.57 20.72
CA GLN A 792 28.52 17.53 20.42
C GLN A 792 28.96 18.56 19.37
N HIS A 793 28.06 19.01 18.49
CA HIS A 793 28.41 19.90 17.38
C HIS A 793 27.62 21.20 17.41
N ARG A 794 28.31 22.31 17.72
CA ARG A 794 27.70 23.65 17.79
C ARG A 794 27.01 24.06 16.48
N ALA A 795 27.59 23.72 15.32
CA ALA A 795 27.00 24.04 14.01
C ALA A 795 25.61 23.40 13.86
N LEU A 796 25.48 22.11 14.16
CA LEU A 796 24.20 21.38 14.07
C LEU A 796 23.17 21.90 15.05
N LYS A 797 23.63 22.26 16.25
CA LYS A 797 22.76 22.87 17.25
C LYS A 797 22.18 24.20 16.77
N ILE A 798 22.96 25.02 16.06
CA ILE A 798 22.50 26.29 15.49
C ILE A 798 21.51 26.05 14.35
N GLU A 799 21.78 25.08 13.47
CA GLU A 799 20.86 24.69 12.39
C GLU A 799 19.52 24.17 12.94
N PHE A 800 19.54 23.30 13.93
CA PHE A 800 18.33 22.86 14.63
C PHE A 800 17.58 24.03 15.27
N LYS A 801 18.28 24.94 15.95
CA LYS A 801 17.66 26.14 16.56
C LYS A 801 17.07 27.08 15.52
N ASN A 802 17.68 27.19 14.33
CA ASN A 802 17.10 27.89 13.19
C ASN A 802 15.77 27.23 12.80
N ARG A 803 15.73 25.91 12.66
CA ARG A 803 14.50 25.17 12.33
C ARG A 803 13.42 25.29 13.41
N ALA A 804 13.80 25.28 14.68
CA ALA A 804 12.85 25.46 15.78
C ALA A 804 12.19 26.85 15.75
N ARG A 805 12.97 27.93 15.54
CA ARG A 805 12.43 29.29 15.33
C ARG A 805 11.56 29.40 14.10
N ASP A 806 11.96 28.74 13.01
CA ASP A 806 11.19 28.70 11.77
C ASP A 806 9.76 28.19 12.01
N LEU A 807 9.61 27.09 12.75
CA LEU A 807 8.28 26.56 13.09
C LEU A 807 7.54 27.42 14.13
N LEU A 808 8.24 28.03 15.09
CA LEU A 808 7.60 28.96 16.03
C LEU A 808 6.95 30.12 15.26
N ASP A 809 7.71 30.79 14.39
CA ASP A 809 7.26 32.01 13.72
C ASP A 809 6.22 31.75 12.61
N LEU A 810 6.33 30.62 11.90
CA LEU A 810 5.49 30.33 10.72
C LEU A 810 4.28 29.44 11.02
N LEU A 811 4.30 28.71 12.13
CA LEU A 811 3.24 27.75 12.46
C LEU A 811 2.51 28.09 13.76
N LEU A 812 3.22 28.55 14.79
CA LEU A 812 2.71 28.63 16.16
C LEU A 812 2.53 30.07 16.72
N ASP A 813 3.01 31.09 16.01
CA ASP A 813 3.03 32.50 16.44
C ASP A 813 1.63 33.09 16.69
N ASP A 814 0.60 32.57 16.01
CA ASP A 814 -0.79 32.93 16.25
C ASP A 814 -1.61 31.67 16.57
N ALA A 815 -2.36 31.72 17.68
CA ALA A 815 -3.24 30.65 18.14
C ALA A 815 -4.67 30.78 17.60
N SER A 816 -4.98 31.84 16.85
CA SER A 816 -6.32 32.02 16.29
C SER A 816 -6.55 31.00 15.17
N PRO A 817 -7.72 30.34 15.09
CA PRO A 817 -8.01 29.41 13.98
C PRO A 817 -8.01 30.06 12.59
N THR A 818 -7.99 31.41 12.53
CA THR A 818 -8.24 32.19 11.32
C THR A 818 -7.14 33.19 10.97
N GLY A 819 -6.08 33.24 11.76
CA GLY A 819 -4.83 33.97 11.51
C GLY A 819 -3.58 33.14 11.88
N GLY A 820 -3.77 32.11 12.70
CA GLY A 820 -2.79 31.14 13.14
C GLY A 820 -2.79 29.85 12.33
N GLN A 821 -1.61 29.43 11.87
CA GLN A 821 -1.47 28.32 10.93
C GLN A 821 -1.76 26.95 11.57
N ILE A 822 -1.39 26.74 12.84
CA ILE A 822 -1.73 25.50 13.54
C ILE A 822 -3.23 25.41 13.88
N GLY A 823 -3.87 26.53 14.23
CA GLY A 823 -5.31 26.57 14.46
C GLY A 823 -6.11 26.30 13.19
N GLN A 824 -5.67 26.91 12.08
CA GLN A 824 -6.17 26.63 10.73
C GLN A 824 -6.03 25.12 10.39
N PHE A 825 -4.87 24.53 10.68
CA PHE A 825 -4.58 23.12 10.40
C PHE A 825 -5.47 22.15 11.19
N ILE A 826 -5.71 22.44 12.47
CA ILE A 826 -6.62 21.66 13.30
C ILE A 826 -8.07 21.80 12.80
N ASP A 827 -8.51 23.01 12.44
CA ASP A 827 -9.87 23.26 11.92
C ASP A 827 -10.12 22.51 10.60
N GLU A 828 -9.20 22.60 9.63
CA GLU A 828 -9.32 21.87 8.36
C GLU A 828 -9.58 20.38 8.60
N HIS A 829 -8.75 19.76 9.43
CA HIS A 829 -8.80 18.32 9.62
C HIS A 829 -9.96 17.87 10.53
N ALA A 830 -10.38 18.69 11.49
CA ALA A 830 -11.55 18.39 12.33
C ALA A 830 -12.85 18.38 11.51
N ARG A 831 -12.96 19.24 10.49
CA ARG A 831 -14.16 19.35 9.63
C ARG A 831 -14.53 18.08 8.87
N PHE A 832 -13.59 17.16 8.65
CA PHE A 832 -13.88 15.88 8.00
C PHE A 832 -14.76 14.96 8.84
N ILE A 833 -14.68 15.07 10.17
CA ILE A 833 -15.42 14.20 11.11
C ILE A 833 -16.45 14.98 11.93
N ASN A 834 -16.29 16.30 12.04
CA ASN A 834 -17.14 17.22 12.78
C ASN A 834 -17.31 18.55 12.02
N PRO A 835 -18.02 18.54 10.88
CA PRO A 835 -18.27 19.74 10.09
C PRO A 835 -19.11 20.78 10.89
N PRO A 836 -18.80 22.09 10.80
CA PRO A 836 -19.49 23.11 11.57
C PRO A 836 -20.93 23.31 11.09
N GLY A 837 -21.84 23.49 12.05
CA GLY A 837 -23.25 23.78 11.79
C GLY A 837 -24.17 22.55 11.72
N ASP A 838 -23.59 21.34 11.68
CA ASP A 838 -24.36 20.10 11.73
C ASP A 838 -24.67 19.71 13.19
N PRO A 839 -25.93 19.37 13.53
CA PRO A 839 -26.30 19.04 14.91
C PRO A 839 -25.87 17.63 15.35
N LEU A 840 -25.56 16.75 14.40
CA LEU A 840 -25.06 15.39 14.62
C LEU A 840 -24.01 15.08 13.57
N THR A 841 -22.88 14.54 13.99
CA THR A 841 -21.72 14.28 13.14
C THR A 841 -21.15 12.88 13.37
N PHE A 842 -20.06 12.53 12.70
CA PHE A 842 -19.45 11.21 12.86
C PHE A 842 -18.72 11.05 14.21
N VAL A 843 -18.28 12.14 14.85
CA VAL A 843 -17.72 12.08 16.21
C VAL A 843 -18.79 11.71 17.24
N ASP A 844 -20.04 12.12 17.02
CA ASP A 844 -21.19 11.75 17.85
C ASP A 844 -21.57 10.29 17.64
N VAL A 845 -21.52 9.78 16.39
CA VAL A 845 -21.67 8.35 16.09
C VAL A 845 -20.65 7.52 16.88
N ASP A 846 -19.38 7.95 16.89
CA ASP A 846 -18.33 7.24 17.62
C ASP A 846 -18.56 7.25 19.13
N GLN A 847 -18.97 8.40 19.69
CA GLN A 847 -19.34 8.50 21.09
C GLN A 847 -20.50 7.56 21.42
N PHE A 848 -21.58 7.58 20.64
CA PHE A 848 -22.78 6.79 20.90
C PHE A 848 -22.51 5.28 20.80
N MET A 849 -21.61 4.89 19.89
CA MET A 849 -21.21 3.49 19.75
C MET A 849 -20.26 3.04 20.86
N TRP A 850 -19.27 3.86 21.26
CA TRP A 850 -18.11 3.40 22.06
C TRP A 850 -17.93 4.01 23.44
N ASN A 851 -18.78 4.94 23.88
CA ASN A 851 -18.65 5.52 25.22
C ASN A 851 -19.07 4.52 26.31
N TYR A 852 -20.14 3.76 26.09
CA TYR A 852 -20.67 2.76 27.03
C TYR A 852 -20.79 1.36 26.44
N HIS A 853 -20.04 1.07 25.37
CA HIS A 853 -19.99 -0.26 24.77
C HIS A 853 -19.53 -1.31 25.80
N PRO A 854 -20.12 -2.53 25.83
CA PRO A 854 -19.73 -3.58 26.77
C PRO A 854 -18.26 -4.01 26.61
N ARG A 855 -17.76 -3.99 25.36
CA ARG A 855 -16.36 -4.28 25.05
C ARG A 855 -15.40 -3.14 25.41
N THR A 856 -15.85 -1.91 25.62
CA THR A 856 -14.99 -0.82 26.11
C THR A 856 -14.53 -1.12 27.53
N ALA A 857 -13.24 -1.03 27.77
CA ALA A 857 -12.62 -1.27 29.06
C ALA A 857 -13.19 -0.34 30.14
N SER A 858 -13.25 -0.82 31.39
CA SER A 858 -13.84 -0.07 32.51
C SER A 858 -13.18 1.30 32.75
N SER A 859 -11.87 1.42 32.52
CA SER A 859 -11.11 2.68 32.65
C SER A 859 -11.42 3.70 31.55
N HIS A 860 -11.95 3.25 30.40
CA HIS A 860 -12.28 4.08 29.23
C HIS A 860 -13.79 4.34 29.09
N ARG A 861 -14.62 3.55 29.77
CA ARG A 861 -16.07 3.66 29.72
C ARG A 861 -16.56 4.96 30.36
N GLY A 862 -17.43 5.67 29.67
CA GLY A 862 -18.00 6.94 30.15
C GLY A 862 -17.01 8.11 30.17
N GLN A 863 -15.88 8.02 29.46
CA GLN A 863 -14.81 9.02 29.53
C GLN A 863 -14.86 10.10 28.43
N PHE A 864 -15.74 9.97 27.43
CA PHE A 864 -15.88 11.00 26.39
C PHE A 864 -16.22 12.37 26.99
N TYR A 865 -15.40 13.37 26.68
CA TYR A 865 -15.58 14.78 27.05
C TYR A 865 -15.72 15.08 28.55
N VAL A 866 -15.28 14.16 29.43
CA VAL A 866 -15.29 14.42 30.88
C VAL A 866 -14.38 15.61 31.19
N SER A 867 -14.94 16.59 31.90
CA SER A 867 -14.27 17.85 32.27
C SER A 867 -14.85 18.40 33.59
N PRO A 868 -14.02 18.75 34.60
CA PRO A 868 -12.57 18.49 34.64
C PRO A 868 -12.28 16.98 34.71
N LYS A 869 -11.14 16.55 34.17
CA LYS A 869 -10.68 15.16 34.26
C LYS A 869 -9.22 15.12 34.66
N SER A 870 -8.94 14.45 35.77
CA SER A 870 -7.58 14.16 36.23
C SER A 870 -7.24 12.70 35.95
N GLN A 871 -5.96 12.44 35.69
CA GLN A 871 -5.43 11.10 35.51
C GLN A 871 -4.01 11.04 36.10
N GLY A 872 -3.73 10.02 36.89
CA GLY A 872 -2.42 9.76 37.50
C GLY A 872 -1.77 8.52 36.90
N ASN A 873 -1.16 8.66 35.71
CA ASN A 873 -0.54 7.56 34.97
C ASN A 873 0.80 8.05 34.35
N ARG A 874 1.49 7.19 33.58
CA ARG A 874 2.71 7.46 32.78
C ARG A 874 2.95 8.96 32.48
N GLY A 875 3.85 9.58 33.23
CA GLY A 875 4.16 11.00 33.13
C GLY A 875 3.94 11.79 34.43
N GLY A 876 2.91 11.48 35.22
CA GLY A 876 2.56 12.28 36.39
C GLY A 876 1.05 12.34 36.61
N THR A 877 0.61 13.24 37.50
CA THR A 877 -0.82 13.50 37.69
C THR A 877 -1.16 14.85 37.09
N TRP A 878 -1.91 14.83 35.99
CA TRP A 878 -2.32 16.05 35.31
C TRP A 878 -3.84 16.14 35.17
N SER A 879 -4.34 17.37 34.99
CA SER A 879 -5.78 17.66 34.94
C SER A 879 -6.15 18.47 33.69
N ARG A 880 -7.04 17.92 32.88
CA ARG A 880 -7.63 18.60 31.72
C ARG A 880 -8.93 19.29 32.10
N ARG A 881 -9.16 20.50 31.60
CA ARG A 881 -10.49 21.12 31.54
C ARG A 881 -10.77 21.63 30.14
N LEU A 882 -11.91 21.23 29.62
CA LEU A 882 -12.43 21.68 28.33
C LEU A 882 -13.30 22.93 28.50
N LYS A 883 -13.24 23.84 27.52
CA LYS A 883 -14.12 25.02 27.46
C LYS A 883 -15.59 24.64 27.28
N SER A 884 -15.83 23.59 26.49
CA SER A 884 -17.12 22.94 26.26
C SER A 884 -16.94 21.41 26.32
N LYS A 885 -18.00 20.66 26.67
CA LYS A 885 -17.92 19.20 26.89
C LYS A 885 -18.29 18.42 25.62
N ASP A 886 -17.60 18.75 24.55
CA ASP A 886 -17.81 18.27 23.18
C ASP A 886 -16.48 18.20 22.42
N HIS A 887 -16.53 17.84 21.14
CA HIS A 887 -15.36 17.71 20.29
C HIS A 887 -14.65 19.04 20.07
N GLU A 888 -15.39 20.14 19.89
CA GLU A 888 -14.88 21.50 19.74
C GLU A 888 -14.07 21.93 20.96
N GLY A 889 -14.56 21.63 22.16
CA GLY A 889 -13.84 21.89 23.40
C GLY A 889 -12.52 21.13 23.51
N ILE A 890 -12.45 19.91 22.96
CA ILE A 890 -11.21 19.13 22.85
C ILE A 890 -10.26 19.73 21.79
N MET A 891 -10.75 20.14 20.63
CA MET A 891 -9.93 20.79 19.60
C MET A 891 -9.33 22.11 20.11
N GLN A 892 -10.10 22.88 20.88
CA GLN A 892 -9.59 24.08 21.56
C GLN A 892 -8.52 23.75 22.61
N HIS A 893 -8.66 22.63 23.33
CA HIS A 893 -7.63 22.17 24.25
C HIS A 893 -6.33 21.77 23.51
N MET A 894 -6.43 21.05 22.39
CA MET A 894 -5.28 20.71 21.56
C MET A 894 -4.57 21.96 21.03
N LEU A 895 -5.34 22.93 20.51
CA LEU A 895 -4.82 24.21 20.04
C LEU A 895 -4.11 24.97 21.17
N GLY A 896 -4.79 25.18 22.30
CA GLY A 896 -4.23 25.89 23.44
C GLY A 896 -2.99 25.22 24.05
N PHE A 897 -2.88 23.90 23.93
CA PHE A 897 -1.67 23.15 24.30
C PHE A 897 -0.51 23.42 23.33
N MET A 898 -0.76 23.36 22.02
CA MET A 898 0.28 23.56 21.01
C MET A 898 0.80 24.99 20.93
N THR A 899 0.02 25.98 21.40
CA THR A 899 0.34 27.43 21.32
C THR A 899 0.52 28.12 22.68
N ASP A 900 0.46 27.38 23.79
CA ASP A 900 0.51 27.90 25.17
C ASP A 900 -0.54 28.99 25.51
N THR A 901 -1.69 28.98 24.83
CA THR A 901 -2.75 29.97 25.11
C THR A 901 -3.77 29.51 26.16
N ASP A 902 -3.65 28.28 26.68
CA ASP A 902 -4.40 27.80 27.86
C ASP A 902 -3.70 28.28 29.14
N THR A 903 -3.99 29.53 29.55
CA THR A 903 -3.28 30.26 30.60
C THR A 903 -3.13 29.48 31.91
N GLY A 904 -1.89 29.37 32.40
CA GLY A 904 -1.56 28.97 33.78
C GLY A 904 -1.58 27.47 34.08
N ARG A 905 -1.70 26.60 33.06
CA ARG A 905 -1.66 25.13 33.25
C ARG A 905 -0.46 24.43 32.66
N TRP A 906 0.19 24.99 31.64
CA TRP A 906 1.35 24.37 30.97
C TRP A 906 2.60 25.26 31.05
N SER A 907 2.55 26.23 31.96
CA SER A 907 3.63 27.17 32.19
C SER A 907 4.89 26.46 32.66
N ILE A 908 6.04 26.95 32.23
CA ILE A 908 7.35 26.58 32.75
C ILE A 908 7.31 26.39 34.27
N GLY A 909 7.69 25.20 34.75
CA GLY A 909 7.69 24.85 36.17
C GLY A 909 6.51 23.98 36.65
N ASP A 910 5.55 23.65 35.79
CA ASP A 910 4.51 22.64 36.07
C ASP A 910 5.02 21.23 35.67
N GLY A 911 5.93 20.68 36.47
CA GLY A 911 6.54 19.36 36.24
C GLY A 911 7.80 19.35 35.36
N ASP A 912 7.87 20.20 34.32
CA ASP A 912 9.06 20.40 33.47
C ASP A 912 9.46 21.91 33.44
N PRO A 913 10.71 22.27 33.81
CA PRO A 913 11.20 23.65 33.73
C PRO A 913 11.32 24.20 32.28
N SER A 914 11.13 23.37 31.26
CA SER A 914 11.12 23.76 29.85
C SER A 914 9.71 24.07 29.34
N GLY A 915 8.66 23.71 30.09
CA GLY A 915 7.27 23.75 29.64
C GLY A 915 6.94 22.66 28.60
N TYR A 916 5.78 22.78 27.93
CA TYR A 916 5.29 21.81 26.94
C TYR A 916 4.86 22.51 25.64
N GLY A 917 4.73 21.74 24.55
CA GLY A 917 4.26 22.26 23.26
C GLY A 917 5.12 23.43 22.77
N TYR A 918 4.49 24.60 22.60
CA TYR A 918 5.15 25.86 22.26
C TYR A 918 6.30 26.20 23.21
N ASN A 919 6.08 26.16 24.53
CA ASN A 919 7.08 26.58 25.52
C ASN A 919 8.35 25.75 25.45
N TYR A 920 8.22 24.44 25.25
CA TYR A 920 9.37 23.56 25.09
C TYR A 920 10.12 23.90 23.80
N LEU A 921 9.41 24.02 22.66
CA LEU A 921 10.07 24.35 21.41
C LEU A 921 10.77 25.72 21.48
N GLU A 922 10.14 26.71 22.12
CA GLU A 922 10.73 28.02 22.40
C GLU A 922 12.00 27.88 23.25
N TYR A 923 11.97 27.08 24.31
CA TYR A 923 13.15 26.77 25.11
C TYR A 923 14.29 26.17 24.28
N GLU A 924 14.00 25.17 23.44
CA GLU A 924 15.00 24.54 22.57
C GLU A 924 15.52 25.50 21.50
N ALA A 925 14.71 26.47 21.06
CA ALA A 925 15.05 27.49 20.08
C ALA A 925 15.95 28.62 20.63
N LYS A 926 15.88 28.92 21.94
CA LYS A 926 16.58 30.06 22.58
C LYS A 926 18.07 30.13 22.23
N PHE A 927 18.51 31.24 21.66
CA PHE A 927 19.90 31.50 21.31
C PHE A 927 20.20 32.99 21.44
N THR A 928 21.21 33.36 22.23
CA THR A 928 21.50 34.76 22.56
C THR A 928 22.17 35.54 21.43
N ASP A 929 22.84 34.83 20.52
CA ASP A 929 23.64 35.42 19.44
C ASP A 929 22.85 35.46 18.11
N ILE A 930 21.54 35.73 18.14
CA ILE A 930 20.73 35.97 16.94
C ILE A 930 20.70 37.46 16.56
N PRO A 931 20.53 37.81 15.27
CA PRO A 931 20.25 39.19 14.87
C PRO A 931 18.88 39.65 15.39
N ASN A 932 18.67 40.97 15.48
CA ASN A 932 17.34 41.51 15.72
C ASN A 932 16.40 41.15 14.56
N THR A 933 15.11 40.96 14.87
CA THR A 933 14.09 40.68 13.88
C THR A 933 13.96 41.86 12.92
N PRO A 934 14.12 41.66 11.60
CA PRO A 934 13.95 42.73 10.63
C PRO A 934 12.48 43.12 10.46
N ALA A 935 12.24 44.34 9.99
CA ALA A 935 10.91 44.80 9.59
C ALA A 935 10.76 44.69 8.06
N ILE A 936 9.57 44.27 7.59
CA ILE A 936 9.21 44.22 6.17
C ILE A 936 8.12 45.26 5.89
N THR A 937 8.18 45.89 4.71
CA THR A 937 7.11 46.78 4.23
C THR A 937 6.89 46.56 2.74
N TYR A 938 5.64 46.70 2.30
CA TYR A 938 5.30 46.68 0.88
C TYR A 938 5.76 47.99 0.21
N ASP A 939 6.34 47.88 -0.98
CA ASP A 939 6.95 48.98 -1.74
C ASP A 939 6.44 49.04 -3.20
N GLY A 940 5.30 48.37 -3.48
CA GLY A 940 4.61 48.40 -4.77
C GLY A 940 3.40 49.35 -4.79
N PRO A 941 2.66 49.41 -5.92
CA PRO A 941 1.48 50.25 -6.07
C PRO A 941 0.30 49.78 -5.21
N GLY A 942 -0.63 50.68 -4.92
CA GLY A 942 -1.87 50.33 -4.22
C GLY A 942 -2.64 49.20 -4.91
N GLY A 943 -3.19 48.27 -4.13
CA GLY A 943 -3.98 47.14 -4.66
C GLY A 943 -3.19 45.87 -4.97
N PHE A 944 -1.87 45.83 -4.71
CA PHE A 944 -1.05 44.61 -4.81
C PHE A 944 -1.07 43.98 -6.21
N ALA A 945 -0.86 44.81 -7.24
CA ALA A 945 -0.81 44.35 -8.62
C ALA A 945 0.25 43.25 -8.78
N LEU A 946 -0.16 42.07 -9.24
CA LEU A 946 0.65 40.84 -9.17
C LEU A 946 1.95 40.88 -9.99
N ASN A 947 2.06 41.78 -10.97
CA ASN A 947 3.28 42.05 -11.74
C ASN A 947 4.17 43.17 -11.16
N GLU A 948 3.73 43.85 -10.10
CA GLU A 948 4.48 44.93 -9.43
C GLU A 948 4.68 44.67 -7.92
N LEU A 949 4.66 43.42 -7.50
CA LEU A 949 4.83 43.05 -6.09
C LEU A 949 6.28 43.25 -5.64
N ARG A 950 6.53 44.34 -4.91
CA ARG A 950 7.83 44.68 -4.33
C ARG A 950 7.76 44.83 -2.81
N PHE A 951 8.81 44.37 -2.13
CA PHE A 951 8.95 44.49 -0.68
C PHE A 951 10.32 45.02 -0.31
N LYS A 952 10.40 45.81 0.77
CA LYS A 952 11.65 46.32 1.34
C LYS A 952 11.79 45.93 2.81
N THR A 953 13.03 45.78 3.24
CA THR A 953 13.39 45.38 4.61
C THR A 953 14.13 46.50 5.35
N SER A 954 14.13 46.45 6.68
CA SER A 954 15.02 47.26 7.51
C SER A 954 16.49 46.90 7.29
N SER A 955 17.41 47.76 7.73
CA SER A 955 18.84 47.43 7.76
C SER A 955 19.13 46.25 8.69
N PHE A 956 20.24 45.55 8.44
CA PHE A 956 20.70 44.48 9.31
C PHE A 956 21.14 45.02 10.68
N GLU A 957 20.60 44.43 11.74
CA GLU A 957 20.98 44.71 13.11
C GLU A 957 21.51 43.42 13.78
N PRO A 958 22.78 43.36 14.18
CA PRO A 958 23.43 42.12 14.63
C PRO A 958 22.95 41.58 15.98
N GLY A 959 22.04 42.29 16.66
CA GLY A 959 21.52 41.91 17.97
C GLY A 959 22.42 42.32 19.14
N ARG A 960 22.10 41.80 20.33
CA ARG A 960 22.73 42.21 21.60
C ARG A 960 24.13 41.65 21.83
N SER A 961 24.60 40.72 21.01
CA SER A 961 25.87 40.02 21.21
C SER A 961 27.05 40.76 20.56
N PRO A 962 28.14 41.06 21.31
CA PRO A 962 29.31 41.75 20.76
C PRO A 962 30.14 40.86 19.82
N ASN A 963 29.95 39.54 19.84
CA ASN A 963 30.78 38.57 19.13
C ASN A 963 30.37 38.34 17.66
N ASN A 964 29.36 39.05 17.15
CA ASN A 964 28.64 38.60 15.96
C ASN A 964 28.05 39.73 15.09
N LYS A 965 28.87 40.74 14.77
CA LYS A 965 28.45 41.95 14.03
C LYS A 965 28.33 41.77 12.51
N LYS A 966 28.75 40.62 11.98
CA LYS A 966 28.84 40.39 10.53
C LYS A 966 27.51 39.89 9.98
N PHE A 967 26.98 40.57 8.97
CA PHE A 967 25.91 40.04 8.11
C PHE A 967 26.45 38.89 7.26
N THR A 968 25.71 37.80 7.15
CA THR A 968 26.10 36.61 6.35
C THR A 968 24.98 36.07 5.48
N GLY A 969 23.79 36.67 5.52
CA GLY A 969 22.73 36.32 4.60
C GLY A 969 21.39 36.93 4.94
N ILE A 970 20.51 36.95 3.96
CA ILE A 970 19.13 37.38 4.05
C ILE A 970 18.26 36.33 3.36
N GLN A 971 17.07 36.09 3.89
CA GLN A 971 16.09 35.23 3.27
C GLN A 971 14.74 35.93 3.21
N TRP A 972 14.16 35.92 2.01
CA TRP A 972 12.81 36.36 1.71
C TRP A 972 11.93 35.15 1.41
N ARG A 973 10.67 35.22 1.82
CA ARG A 973 9.67 34.20 1.50
C ARG A 973 8.33 34.85 1.15
N LEU A 974 7.60 34.20 0.25
CA LEU A 974 6.18 34.43 0.01
C LEU A 974 5.45 33.09 0.08
N ALA A 975 4.37 33.02 0.84
CA ALA A 975 3.51 31.84 0.91
C ALA A 975 2.06 32.22 0.65
N GLU A 976 1.33 31.38 -0.08
CA GLU A 976 -0.11 31.50 -0.20
C GLU A 976 -0.78 30.86 1.02
N VAL A 977 -1.78 31.52 1.59
CA VAL A 977 -2.60 30.99 2.68
C VAL A 977 -4.05 30.97 2.26
N SER A 978 -4.78 29.90 2.60
CA SER A 978 -6.18 29.79 2.24
C SER A 978 -6.99 29.05 3.28
N ASN A 979 -8.11 29.62 3.69
CA ASN A 979 -9.10 29.00 4.57
C ASN A 979 -10.51 29.55 4.24
N PRO A 980 -11.60 29.04 4.82
CA PRO A 980 -12.96 29.46 4.48
C PRO A 980 -13.27 30.94 4.67
N LYS A 981 -12.41 31.73 5.33
CA LYS A 981 -12.55 33.19 5.48
C LYS A 981 -11.67 33.99 4.52
N THR A 982 -10.68 33.39 3.87
CA THR A 982 -9.87 34.09 2.86
C THR A 982 -10.68 34.26 1.58
N PRO A 983 -10.56 35.40 0.88
CA PRO A 983 -11.10 35.55 -0.47
C PRO A 983 -10.62 34.44 -1.41
N PHE A 984 -11.46 34.05 -2.38
CA PHE A 984 -11.13 33.05 -3.41
C PHE A 984 -10.71 31.68 -2.85
N PHE A 985 -11.23 31.32 -1.67
CA PHE A 985 -11.12 29.97 -1.12
C PHE A 985 -11.95 28.97 -1.95
N GLU A 986 -11.32 27.86 -2.32
CA GLU A 986 -11.95 26.79 -3.10
C GLU A 986 -12.40 25.68 -2.17
N ILE A 987 -13.72 25.51 -2.05
CA ILE A 987 -14.32 24.46 -1.21
C ILE A 987 -13.87 23.08 -1.70
N GLY A 988 -13.44 22.23 -0.76
CA GLY A 988 -13.03 20.85 -1.02
C GLY A 988 -11.54 20.68 -1.35
N GLN A 989 -10.83 21.76 -1.70
CA GLN A 989 -9.37 21.70 -1.89
C GLN A 989 -8.62 21.73 -0.56
N PRO A 990 -7.42 21.11 -0.48
CA PRO A 990 -6.54 21.26 0.67
C PRO A 990 -6.22 22.73 0.94
N TRP A 991 -6.22 23.10 2.20
CA TRP A 991 -5.89 24.46 2.63
C TRP A 991 -4.40 24.72 2.40
N LYS A 992 -4.05 25.96 2.11
CA LYS A 992 -2.68 26.41 1.92
C LYS A 992 -2.15 27.04 3.20
N TYR A 993 -0.90 26.72 3.51
CA TYR A 993 -0.25 27.05 4.76
C TYR A 993 1.01 27.85 4.53
N GLU A 994 1.23 28.86 5.38
CA GLU A 994 2.36 29.77 5.31
C GLU A 994 3.69 29.01 5.37
N LEU A 995 3.73 27.86 6.06
CA LEU A 995 4.93 27.03 6.20
C LEU A 995 5.51 26.56 4.86
N ASN A 996 4.68 26.37 3.84
CA ASN A 996 5.06 25.95 2.49
C ASN A 996 5.06 27.16 1.54
N PRO A 997 6.24 27.76 1.26
CA PRO A 997 6.32 28.94 0.43
C PRO A 997 6.07 28.61 -1.05
N VAL A 998 5.50 29.58 -1.77
CA VAL A 998 5.39 29.55 -3.24
C VAL A 998 6.59 30.21 -3.91
N TRP A 999 7.34 31.02 -3.17
CA TRP A 999 8.57 31.67 -3.62
C TRP A 999 9.50 31.95 -2.44
N GLU A 1000 10.80 31.75 -2.65
CA GLU A 1000 11.86 32.10 -1.70
C GLU A 1000 13.07 32.68 -2.44
N LEU A 1001 13.82 33.52 -1.73
CA LEU A 1001 15.13 34.01 -2.13
C LEU A 1001 16.05 33.97 -0.91
N GLU A 1002 17.12 33.20 -0.96
CA GLU A 1002 18.23 33.29 0.00
C GLU A 1002 19.45 33.90 -0.71
N ALA A 1003 20.09 34.88 -0.07
CA ALA A 1003 21.29 35.52 -0.59
C ALA A 1003 22.30 35.75 0.53
N ASP A 1004 23.60 35.60 0.23
CA ASP A 1004 24.69 35.91 1.15
C ASP A 1004 25.03 37.41 1.19
N GLU A 1005 24.53 38.18 0.21
CA GLU A 1005 24.61 39.64 0.13
C GLU A 1005 23.33 40.34 0.61
N PHE A 1006 23.44 41.61 0.97
CA PHE A 1006 22.31 42.36 1.50
C PHE A 1006 21.36 42.79 0.36
N VAL A 1007 20.27 42.05 0.19
CA VAL A 1007 19.19 42.36 -0.75
C VAL A 1007 18.09 43.12 -0.02
N GLY A 1008 18.21 44.45 0.05
CA GLY A 1008 17.29 45.34 0.79
C GLY A 1008 15.87 45.45 0.22
N THR A 1009 15.71 45.11 -1.05
CA THR A 1009 14.43 45.16 -1.78
C THR A 1009 14.32 43.95 -2.72
N VAL A 1010 13.14 43.36 -2.81
CA VAL A 1010 12.85 42.26 -3.73
C VAL A 1010 11.59 42.52 -4.52
N ALA A 1011 11.60 42.10 -5.79
CA ALA A 1011 10.39 41.89 -6.59
C ALA A 1011 10.04 40.40 -6.56
N VAL A 1012 8.77 40.07 -6.39
CA VAL A 1012 8.32 38.68 -6.43
C VAL A 1012 7.90 38.32 -7.86
N PRO A 1013 8.36 37.18 -8.42
CA PRO A 1013 7.95 36.75 -9.74
C PRO A 1013 6.43 36.53 -9.82
N GLN A 1014 5.81 37.11 -10.84
CA GLN A 1014 4.39 36.93 -11.12
C GLN A 1014 3.99 35.45 -11.25
N SER A 1015 4.86 34.61 -11.80
CA SER A 1015 4.62 33.17 -11.98
C SER A 1015 4.37 32.41 -10.68
N ALA A 1016 4.78 32.94 -9.53
CA ALA A 1016 4.54 32.34 -8.21
C ALA A 1016 3.16 32.70 -7.63
N ILE A 1017 2.39 33.55 -8.31
CA ILE A 1017 1.24 34.26 -7.72
C ILE A 1017 0.03 34.12 -8.64
N ARG A 1018 -1.14 33.89 -8.04
CA ARG A 1018 -2.42 33.92 -8.75
C ARG A 1018 -3.26 35.07 -8.26
N LYS A 1019 -4.00 35.68 -9.18
CA LYS A 1019 -4.98 36.72 -8.90
C LYS A 1019 -5.98 36.24 -7.84
N GLY A 1020 -6.27 37.09 -6.86
CA GLY A 1020 -7.21 36.82 -5.78
C GLY A 1020 -6.66 35.91 -4.67
N GLY A 1021 -5.47 35.32 -4.82
CA GLY A 1021 -4.85 34.56 -3.74
C GLY A 1021 -4.49 35.46 -2.55
N THR A 1022 -4.65 34.94 -1.32
CA THR A 1022 -4.14 35.59 -0.11
C THR A 1022 -2.72 35.13 0.18
N TYR A 1023 -1.80 36.06 0.38
CA TYR A 1023 -0.38 35.80 0.55
C TYR A 1023 0.19 36.44 1.80
N ARG A 1024 1.26 35.84 2.34
CA ARG A 1024 2.08 36.39 3.42
C ARG A 1024 3.54 36.47 2.98
N ALA A 1025 4.10 37.69 3.02
CA ALA A 1025 5.52 37.93 2.77
C ALA A 1025 6.28 38.13 4.08
N ARG A 1026 7.47 37.52 4.20
CA ARG A 1026 8.36 37.70 5.35
C ARG A 1026 9.82 37.77 4.95
N VAL A 1027 10.64 38.34 5.84
CA VAL A 1027 12.09 38.42 5.71
C VAL A 1027 12.78 38.04 7.01
N ARG A 1028 13.95 37.41 6.93
CA ARG A 1028 14.86 37.17 8.07
C ARG A 1028 16.32 37.36 7.65
N MET A 1029 17.20 37.56 8.62
CA MET A 1029 18.63 37.79 8.35
C MET A 1029 19.52 36.85 9.18
N ARG A 1030 20.73 36.57 8.68
CA ARG A 1030 21.72 35.68 9.30
C ARG A 1030 22.98 36.47 9.65
N ASN A 1031 23.59 36.12 10.76
CA ASN A 1031 24.85 36.71 11.21
C ASN A 1031 26.03 35.72 11.15
N GLY A 1032 27.21 36.18 11.54
CA GLY A 1032 28.47 35.43 11.61
C GLY A 1032 28.48 34.14 12.43
N THR A 1033 27.48 33.87 13.29
CA THR A 1033 27.34 32.54 13.93
C THR A 1033 26.51 31.55 13.10
N MET A 1034 26.07 31.94 11.90
CA MET A 1034 25.12 31.19 11.07
C MET A 1034 23.72 31.05 11.71
N ALA A 1035 23.40 31.91 12.68
CA ALA A 1035 22.08 31.94 13.28
C ALA A 1035 21.19 32.94 12.54
N TRP A 1036 20.00 32.48 12.15
CA TRP A 1036 18.96 33.34 11.60
C TRP A 1036 18.28 34.15 12.72
N SER A 1037 17.76 35.34 12.42
CA SER A 1037 16.81 36.06 13.27
C SER A 1037 15.48 35.29 13.35
N HIS A 1038 14.52 35.80 14.12
CA HIS A 1038 13.13 35.49 13.85
C HIS A 1038 12.73 36.00 12.46
N TRP A 1039 11.70 35.41 11.87
CA TRP A 1039 11.01 36.02 10.75
C TRP A 1039 10.33 37.31 11.17
N SER A 1040 10.31 38.29 10.27
CA SER A 1040 9.50 39.50 10.44
C SER A 1040 8.03 39.17 10.68
N ALA A 1041 7.27 40.11 11.25
CA ALA A 1041 5.81 40.08 11.13
C ALA A 1041 5.41 40.00 9.63
N PRO A 1042 4.33 39.28 9.28
CA PRO A 1042 3.96 39.11 7.88
C PRO A 1042 3.35 40.39 7.32
N VAL A 1043 3.66 40.70 6.06
CA VAL A 1043 2.76 41.53 5.23
C VAL A 1043 1.76 40.58 4.59
N GLU A 1044 0.52 40.57 5.10
CA GLU A 1044 -0.59 39.82 4.52
C GLU A 1044 -1.36 40.67 3.51
N PHE A 1045 -1.64 40.13 2.33
CA PHE A 1045 -2.35 40.85 1.27
C PHE A 1045 -3.10 39.90 0.33
N VAL A 1046 -4.04 40.44 -0.45
CA VAL A 1046 -4.71 39.72 -1.56
C VAL A 1046 -4.09 40.21 -2.87
N ALA A 1047 -3.62 39.29 -3.70
CA ALA A 1047 -3.04 39.64 -5.00
C ALA A 1047 -4.10 40.26 -5.93
N GLY A 1048 -3.85 41.48 -6.37
CA GLY A 1048 -4.74 42.28 -7.21
C GLY A 1048 -4.63 41.98 -8.70
N GLU A 1049 -5.33 42.76 -9.52
CA GLU A 1049 -5.19 42.72 -10.97
C GLU A 1049 -3.75 43.09 -11.38
N PRO A 1050 -3.17 42.44 -12.40
CA PRO A 1050 -1.94 42.94 -12.99
C PRO A 1050 -2.19 44.33 -13.58
N ASP A 1051 -1.20 45.22 -13.47
CA ASP A 1051 -1.20 46.44 -14.26
C ASP A 1051 -0.88 46.08 -15.71
N LEU A 1052 -1.92 46.11 -16.54
CA LEU A 1052 -1.85 45.83 -17.97
C LEU A 1052 -2.18 47.08 -18.80
N ALA A 1053 -2.08 48.28 -18.24
CA ALA A 1053 -2.51 49.50 -18.94
C ALA A 1053 -1.84 49.62 -20.32
N ASP A 1054 -0.51 49.49 -20.37
CA ASP A 1054 0.27 49.59 -21.61
C ASP A 1054 0.03 48.38 -22.53
N LEU A 1055 -0.07 47.16 -21.97
CA LEU A 1055 -0.35 45.95 -22.75
C LEU A 1055 -1.76 45.96 -23.37
N ARG A 1056 -2.76 46.51 -22.68
CA ARG A 1056 -4.15 46.56 -23.18
C ARG A 1056 -4.32 47.51 -24.36
N VAL A 1057 -3.53 48.59 -24.42
CA VAL A 1057 -3.58 49.55 -25.52
C VAL A 1057 -2.55 49.23 -26.61
N GLY A 1058 -1.46 48.56 -26.26
CA GLY A 1058 -0.32 48.32 -27.14
C GLY A 1058 -0.20 46.90 -27.70
N LEU A 1059 -0.73 45.85 -27.07
CA LEU A 1059 -0.55 44.47 -27.54
C LEU A 1059 -1.77 43.96 -28.30
N ALA A 1060 -1.56 43.47 -29.52
CA ALA A 1060 -2.60 42.87 -30.34
C ALA A 1060 -2.21 41.47 -30.82
N PHE A 1061 -3.19 40.57 -30.94
CA PHE A 1061 -3.05 39.40 -31.78
C PHE A 1061 -3.06 39.86 -33.25
N ASN A 1062 -1.95 39.64 -33.96
CA ASN A 1062 -1.81 40.07 -35.35
C ASN A 1062 -2.25 38.98 -36.32
N GLU A 1063 -1.85 37.73 -36.06
CA GLU A 1063 -2.17 36.57 -36.92
C GLU A 1063 -2.34 35.29 -36.09
N ILE A 1064 -3.25 34.40 -36.52
CA ILE A 1064 -3.48 33.09 -35.91
C ILE A 1064 -3.59 32.05 -37.01
N MET A 1065 -2.68 31.08 -37.01
CA MET A 1065 -2.73 29.93 -37.92
C MET A 1065 -2.97 28.64 -37.15
N TYR A 1066 -4.23 28.18 -37.15
CA TYR A 1066 -4.67 27.02 -36.35
C TYR A 1066 -4.94 25.76 -37.19
N ASN A 1067 -4.83 25.83 -38.51
CA ASN A 1067 -5.03 24.69 -39.41
C ASN A 1067 -4.17 24.80 -40.69
N PRO A 1068 -2.84 24.80 -40.55
CA PRO A 1068 -1.91 24.88 -41.69
C PRO A 1068 -1.96 23.65 -42.60
N LEU A 1069 -1.55 23.82 -43.85
CA LEU A 1069 -1.30 22.70 -44.75
C LEU A 1069 0.05 22.07 -44.39
N GLY A 1070 0.07 20.74 -44.21
CA GLY A 1070 1.31 20.01 -43.94
C GLY A 1070 2.28 20.01 -45.13
N GLN A 1071 3.54 19.72 -44.84
CA GLN A 1071 4.61 19.55 -45.85
C GLN A 1071 5.25 18.17 -45.71
N ALA A 1072 5.94 17.70 -46.75
CA ALA A 1072 6.53 16.37 -46.75
C ALA A 1072 7.48 16.16 -45.55
N GLY A 1073 7.19 15.18 -44.69
CA GLY A 1073 8.00 14.83 -43.53
C GLY A 1073 7.70 15.60 -42.23
N VAL A 1074 6.75 16.56 -42.24
CA VAL A 1074 6.35 17.34 -41.06
C VAL A 1074 4.82 17.40 -40.98
N SER A 1075 4.25 17.03 -39.83
CA SER A 1075 2.80 17.02 -39.67
C SER A 1075 2.20 18.44 -39.77
N ALA A 1076 0.98 18.56 -40.30
CA ALA A 1076 0.32 19.85 -40.46
C ALA A 1076 0.34 20.69 -39.17
N GLY A 1077 -0.04 20.09 -38.04
CA GLY A 1077 -0.10 20.79 -36.75
C GLY A 1077 1.21 21.43 -36.30
N GLU A 1078 2.37 20.95 -36.77
CA GLU A 1078 3.68 21.53 -36.41
C GLU A 1078 3.85 22.97 -36.92
N PHE A 1079 3.11 23.37 -37.96
CA PHE A 1079 3.12 24.72 -38.53
C PHE A 1079 2.10 25.67 -37.89
N GLU A 1080 1.41 25.26 -36.83
CA GLU A 1080 0.51 26.15 -36.09
C GLU A 1080 1.30 27.27 -35.42
N PHE A 1081 0.82 28.50 -35.53
CA PHE A 1081 1.44 29.65 -34.86
C PHE A 1081 0.44 30.72 -34.43
N LEU A 1082 0.91 31.55 -33.52
CA LEU A 1082 0.27 32.75 -33.02
C LEU A 1082 1.26 33.91 -33.17
N GLU A 1083 0.84 35.00 -33.80
CA GLU A 1083 1.65 36.21 -33.93
C GLU A 1083 1.06 37.33 -33.06
N LEU A 1084 1.91 37.95 -32.26
CA LEU A 1084 1.60 39.14 -31.47
C LEU A 1084 2.28 40.36 -32.08
N LYS A 1085 1.64 41.52 -31.98
CA LYS A 1085 2.21 42.80 -32.42
C LYS A 1085 2.10 43.84 -31.32
N ASN A 1086 3.18 44.61 -31.16
CA ASN A 1086 3.09 45.87 -30.44
C ASN A 1086 2.58 46.97 -31.39
N ILE A 1087 1.33 47.39 -31.22
CA ILE A 1087 0.67 48.48 -31.94
C ILE A 1087 0.81 49.83 -31.23
N GLY A 1088 1.44 49.88 -30.05
CA GLY A 1088 1.70 51.08 -29.28
C GLY A 1088 2.98 51.81 -29.69
N GLU A 1089 3.20 52.99 -29.09
CA GLU A 1089 4.36 53.86 -29.37
C GLU A 1089 5.59 53.53 -28.50
N SER A 1090 5.41 52.72 -27.44
CA SER A 1090 6.46 52.35 -26.49
C SER A 1090 6.74 50.84 -26.54
N PRO A 1091 7.98 50.38 -26.25
CA PRO A 1091 8.26 48.96 -26.05
C PRO A 1091 7.38 48.35 -24.96
N LEU A 1092 6.89 47.14 -25.18
CA LEU A 1092 6.09 46.37 -24.23
C LEU A 1092 6.95 45.29 -23.59
N ASP A 1093 6.84 45.15 -22.27
CA ASP A 1093 7.43 44.03 -21.54
C ASP A 1093 6.42 42.88 -21.48
N LEU A 1094 6.76 41.75 -22.10
CA LEU A 1094 5.96 40.52 -22.08
C LEU A 1094 6.41 39.55 -21.00
N SER A 1095 7.46 39.86 -20.23
CA SER A 1095 8.06 38.95 -19.24
C SER A 1095 7.03 38.37 -18.28
N GLY A 1096 6.97 37.04 -18.18
CA GLY A 1096 6.06 36.35 -17.27
C GLY A 1096 4.58 36.37 -17.68
N LEU A 1097 4.23 37.04 -18.79
CA LEU A 1097 2.89 36.94 -19.38
C LEU A 1097 2.62 35.47 -19.74
N PHE A 1098 1.38 35.02 -19.60
CA PHE A 1098 1.01 33.65 -19.95
C PHE A 1098 -0.43 33.57 -20.45
N PHE A 1099 -0.73 32.51 -21.18
CA PHE A 1099 -2.08 32.20 -21.60
C PHE A 1099 -2.79 31.39 -20.53
N SER A 1100 -3.91 31.90 -20.01
CA SER A 1100 -4.71 31.18 -19.01
C SER A 1100 -5.60 30.07 -19.60
N SER A 1101 -5.71 30.01 -20.93
CA SER A 1101 -6.52 29.02 -21.68
C SER A 1101 -6.10 28.95 -23.15
N GLY A 1102 -6.42 27.86 -23.83
CA GLY A 1102 -6.14 27.65 -25.26
C GLY A 1102 -4.77 27.02 -25.49
N ILE A 1103 -3.70 27.80 -25.30
CA ILE A 1103 -2.30 27.34 -25.38
C ILE A 1103 -1.61 27.48 -24.01
N SER A 1104 -0.54 26.72 -23.76
CA SER A 1104 0.27 26.82 -22.54
C SER A 1104 1.66 27.35 -22.90
N TYR A 1105 1.91 28.62 -22.60
CA TYR A 1105 3.20 29.26 -22.80
C TYR A 1105 3.36 30.41 -21.79
N ILE A 1106 4.56 30.54 -21.24
CA ILE A 1106 4.96 31.64 -20.36
C ILE A 1106 6.12 32.35 -21.06
N PHE A 1107 5.99 33.66 -21.25
CA PHE A 1107 7.03 34.47 -21.85
C PHE A 1107 8.26 34.53 -20.92
N PRO A 1108 9.47 34.22 -21.42
CA PRO A 1108 10.70 34.30 -20.62
C PRO A 1108 10.95 35.71 -20.05
N GLU A 1109 11.70 35.79 -18.94
CA GLU A 1109 12.16 37.10 -18.43
C GLU A 1109 12.98 37.86 -19.49
N GLY A 1110 12.78 39.18 -19.56
CA GLY A 1110 13.42 40.06 -20.52
C GLY A 1110 12.77 40.06 -21.91
N SER A 1111 11.60 39.44 -22.08
CA SER A 1111 10.87 39.41 -23.36
C SER A 1111 10.29 40.77 -23.70
N MET A 1112 11.08 41.64 -24.33
CA MET A 1112 10.64 42.95 -24.79
C MET A 1112 10.13 42.89 -26.23
N LEU A 1113 9.03 43.57 -26.52
CA LEU A 1113 8.48 43.75 -27.87
C LEU A 1113 8.49 45.25 -28.22
N ALA A 1114 9.39 45.68 -29.09
CA ALA A 1114 9.52 47.08 -29.48
C ALA A 1114 8.28 47.59 -30.24
N SER A 1115 8.10 48.91 -30.32
CA SER A 1115 6.99 49.51 -31.06
C SER A 1115 6.99 49.03 -32.52
N GLY A 1116 5.85 48.52 -32.99
CA GLY A 1116 5.67 47.97 -34.33
C GLY A 1116 6.21 46.55 -34.54
N GLU A 1117 6.93 45.98 -33.57
CA GLU A 1117 7.55 44.66 -33.68
C GLU A 1117 6.53 43.52 -33.55
N LEU A 1118 6.86 42.39 -34.18
CA LEU A 1118 6.09 41.15 -34.19
C LEU A 1118 6.79 40.07 -33.37
N PHE A 1119 6.02 39.30 -32.62
CA PHE A 1119 6.50 38.11 -31.91
C PHE A 1119 5.73 36.88 -32.40
N LEU A 1120 6.46 35.91 -32.95
CA LEU A 1120 5.88 34.67 -33.47
C LEU A 1120 6.05 33.53 -32.47
N LEU A 1121 4.94 32.99 -31.99
CA LEU A 1121 4.88 31.81 -31.13
C LEU A 1121 4.38 30.62 -31.94
N GLY A 1122 5.30 29.75 -32.34
CA GLY A 1122 5.02 28.52 -33.07
C GLY A 1122 4.90 27.30 -32.17
N ARG A 1123 4.06 26.32 -32.56
CA ARG A 1123 4.00 25.00 -31.92
C ARG A 1123 5.35 24.27 -32.01
N ASN A 1124 5.99 24.34 -33.17
CA ASN A 1124 7.32 23.78 -33.39
C ASN A 1124 8.23 24.82 -34.05
N ARG A 1125 9.13 25.39 -33.25
CA ARG A 1125 10.09 26.39 -33.71
C ARG A 1125 10.95 25.89 -34.88
N ALA A 1126 11.37 24.63 -34.86
CA ALA A 1126 12.23 24.07 -35.91
C ALA A 1126 11.48 23.81 -37.22
N ALA A 1127 10.15 23.67 -37.19
CA ALA A 1127 9.33 23.54 -38.39
C ALA A 1127 9.04 24.89 -39.07
N LEU A 1128 9.02 25.99 -38.31
CA LEU A 1128 8.76 27.35 -38.82
C LEU A 1128 10.03 28.10 -39.24
N GLN A 1129 11.20 27.66 -38.78
CA GLN A 1129 12.53 28.16 -39.17
C GLN A 1129 13.04 27.43 -40.40
#